data_AF-A2E5J8-F1
#
_entry.id   AF-A2E5J8-F1
#
_cell.length_a   1.000
_cell.length_b   1.000
_cell.length_c   1.000
_cell.angle_alpha   90.00
_cell.angle_beta   90.00
_cell.angle_gamma   90.00
#
_symmetry.space_group_name_H-M   'P 1'
#
loop_
_entity.id
_entity.type
_entity.pdbx_description
1 polymer ?
#
loop_
_entity_poly.entity_id
_entity_poly.type
_entity_poly.pdbx_seq_one_letter_code
_entity_poly.pdbx_strand_id
1 'polypeptide(L)'
;MFLFAALSRSANSGIDQYLLGKRLAELGLKQHANGGFFEVAGQEPTAELTYHAIYLGFTYGLFKNMDFSNAQRFVTSLRNRDGGAGMSPGQKSSVEATYYYFKAATIILPNALDIPSVVEFLKNHYDSNSGLFRDTLDSDPTVRATHFAYLTLNKLENELTWLNTFAIRNYITDHTQDDRFSFDGIDEINAQIYGTAISRAISLQSNNYRADQYSKKLISDGIKAKNITLYQIGNLLNALNQEGSSDVPEELKNPDIPETINDLFSLTRLLVSQGIFEKLLDIELFAITTDNQVLELGRGGLTLGQVVRPAAVARILKRFVNPYLAINLTTTIGEEKSVDTKLDFDERNGVWMGDRYTQATKLGQLTFDIQTWLPIREGHQVDVTKNIQTSVSLPVDISCDVTASAEEIIPVGGIIEPGAAVKSVLHGRFEDGIEVEEGTMATFAVYDSSEALLFYDSADFKLDHTFQWIFDPKNPIPDGYVKFSVEIGDRQHDIHTRKEFRYLYHANMTVISHKINSTPKLGELLKVSMVPGVIVDGAVEQFNDEKSFGEDLKDASTEGFFPSGPAEAQKYQMVLKCGNAIAKTVDGEIKVVEHNITVEFETTVDENIDLATGFNIEFVFKNSEGFTVPLSLQEPIAVTLNSEIIAEQVKGLEKPQKLTYGQTIKAELVVKEKNVGKTLLPGLAFPVILLKKGDRVVAEQTATCDQKGLESVEFTIDASVPSGKLTAEIVVRKGEEYLPLEFNEKKLTQEYEIEGQIVFDHKIVQTSDAITIDYTTMFNNKAITGGFFVAKVMTPDGQVAANLPAAQTLSKSRISIPTQFLRGEYTVDLYRIGETTPVVSTKVAVQSKVVTWFSQLPIETLVVIAAFALFCWTVHLRTQFRIRNI
;
A
#
# COMPACT_ATOMS: atom_id res chain seq x y z
N MET A 1 2.62 21.63 -1.92
CA MET A 1 1.44 20.72 -1.91
C MET A 1 1.42 19.81 -3.16
N PHE A 2 2.57 19.33 -3.60
CA PHE A 2 2.73 18.39 -4.73
C PHE A 2 3.95 17.51 -4.44
N LEU A 3 3.77 16.50 -3.59
CA LEU A 3 4.73 15.41 -3.36
C LEU A 3 4.01 14.27 -2.61
N PHE A 4 3.00 13.67 -3.24
CA PHE A 4 2.25 12.55 -2.62
C PHE A 4 1.86 11.42 -3.59
N ALA A 5 2.29 11.45 -4.84
CA ALA A 5 1.83 10.52 -5.87
C ALA A 5 2.85 9.44 -6.31
N ALA A 6 4.03 9.34 -5.69
CA ALA A 6 5.09 8.40 -6.12
C ALA A 6 5.40 7.27 -5.11
N LEU A 7 4.43 6.89 -4.28
CA LEU A 7 4.60 5.80 -3.30
C LEU A 7 3.50 4.74 -3.44
N SER A 8 3.59 3.91 -4.49
CA SER A 8 2.96 2.57 -4.47
C SER A 8 3.52 1.68 -5.57
N ARG A 9 4.45 0.81 -5.20
CA ARG A 9 4.73 -0.55 -5.71
C ARG A 9 6.18 -0.89 -5.41
N SER A 10 6.47 -1.13 -4.12
CA SER A 10 7.55 -2.04 -3.78
C SER A 10 7.14 -3.42 -4.30
N ALA A 11 7.78 -3.87 -5.38
CA ALA A 11 7.46 -5.11 -6.09
C ALA A 11 7.64 -6.40 -5.26
N ASN A 12 8.10 -6.31 -4.01
CA ASN A 12 8.60 -7.47 -3.26
C ASN A 12 7.66 -8.02 -2.17
N SER A 13 6.51 -7.40 -1.91
CA SER A 13 5.60 -7.80 -0.80
C SER A 13 4.23 -8.36 -1.19
N GLY A 14 3.83 -8.31 -2.47
CA GLY A 14 2.53 -8.84 -2.94
C GLY A 14 1.27 -8.06 -2.49
N ILE A 15 1.42 -7.13 -1.53
CA ILE A 15 0.32 -6.38 -0.89
C ILE A 15 0.42 -4.89 -1.19
N ASP A 16 -0.73 -4.25 -1.42
CA ASP A 16 -0.83 -2.80 -1.54
C ASP A 16 -0.62 -2.12 -0.17
N GLN A 17 0.63 -1.78 0.13
CA GLN A 17 1.04 -1.12 1.37
C GLN A 17 0.32 0.22 1.59
N TYR A 18 -0.02 0.95 0.52
CA TYR A 18 -0.74 2.21 0.63
C TYR A 18 -2.16 1.99 1.10
N LEU A 19 -2.88 1.06 0.46
CA LEU A 19 -4.24 0.72 0.85
C LEU A 19 -4.29 0.15 2.27
N LEU A 20 -3.37 -0.74 2.64
CA LEU A 20 -3.28 -1.28 4.01
C LEU A 20 -3.01 -0.16 5.02
N GLY A 21 -2.06 0.72 4.73
CA GLY A 21 -1.76 1.88 5.56
C GLY A 21 -2.94 2.85 5.67
N LYS A 22 -3.74 3.00 4.63
CA LYS A 22 -4.98 3.78 4.65
C LYS A 22 -6.02 3.14 5.58
N ARG A 23 -6.31 1.84 5.43
CA ARG A 23 -7.29 1.13 6.28
C ARG A 23 -6.91 1.14 7.76
N LEU A 24 -5.63 0.96 8.05
CA LEU A 24 -5.12 1.04 9.42
C LEU A 24 -5.26 2.45 10.01
N ALA A 25 -4.98 3.50 9.23
CA ALA A 25 -5.16 4.87 9.68
C ALA A 25 -6.64 5.22 9.95
N GLU A 26 -7.58 4.55 9.27
CA GLU A 26 -9.02 4.72 9.45
C GLU A 26 -9.56 4.03 10.72
N LEU A 27 -8.77 3.21 11.44
CA LEU A 27 -9.19 2.58 12.70
C LEU A 27 -9.64 3.59 13.75
N GLY A 28 -9.06 4.80 13.77
CA GLY A 28 -9.49 5.86 14.68
C GLY A 28 -10.95 6.30 14.48
N LEU A 29 -11.50 6.14 13.27
CA LEU A 29 -12.91 6.43 12.96
C LEU A 29 -13.86 5.38 13.55
N LYS A 30 -13.32 4.21 13.90
CA LYS A 30 -14.04 3.09 14.54
C LYS A 30 -13.89 3.08 16.06
N GLN A 31 -13.26 4.10 16.63
CA GLN A 31 -13.17 4.29 18.07
C GLN A 31 -14.36 5.09 18.57
N HIS A 32 -15.08 4.55 19.54
CA HIS A 32 -16.16 5.23 20.22
C HIS A 32 -15.62 6.23 21.25
N ALA A 33 -16.45 7.21 21.65
CA ALA A 33 -16.08 8.25 22.60
C ALA A 33 -15.70 7.71 24.00
N ASN A 34 -16.17 6.51 24.36
CA ASN A 34 -15.77 5.83 25.61
C ASN A 34 -14.43 5.11 25.51
N GLY A 35 -13.80 5.11 24.32
CA GLY A 35 -12.50 4.51 24.04
C GLY A 35 -12.50 3.11 23.45
N GLY A 36 -13.63 2.39 23.48
CA GLY A 36 -13.75 1.07 22.87
C GLY A 36 -13.96 1.14 21.36
N PHE A 37 -13.77 0.03 20.65
CA PHE A 37 -13.91 -0.04 19.20
C PHE A 37 -15.14 -0.84 18.75
N PHE A 38 -15.69 -0.45 17.60
CA PHE A 38 -16.84 -1.09 16.95
C PHE A 38 -16.55 -1.32 15.46
N GLU A 39 -17.32 -2.20 14.81
CA GLU A 39 -17.14 -2.51 13.39
C GLU A 39 -17.98 -1.57 12.51
N VAL A 40 -19.26 -1.40 12.87
CA VAL A 40 -20.24 -0.58 12.16
C VAL A 40 -20.68 0.57 13.06
N ALA A 41 -20.74 1.79 12.49
CA ALA A 41 -21.19 2.98 13.22
C ALA A 41 -22.57 2.77 13.86
N GLY A 42 -22.66 3.03 15.16
CA GLY A 42 -23.86 2.83 15.97
C GLY A 42 -23.93 1.48 16.69
N GLN A 43 -22.98 0.57 16.48
CA GLN A 43 -22.79 -0.59 17.35
C GLN A 43 -22.09 -0.20 18.65
N GLU A 44 -22.45 -0.89 19.74
CA GLU A 44 -21.75 -0.77 21.00
C GLU A 44 -20.33 -1.36 20.90
N PRO A 45 -19.32 -0.71 21.50
CA PRO A 45 -17.98 -1.25 21.54
C PRO A 45 -17.88 -2.57 22.31
N THR A 46 -17.01 -3.47 21.84
CA THR A 46 -16.77 -4.77 22.46
C THR A 46 -15.30 -4.95 22.86
N ALA A 47 -15.05 -5.80 23.86
CA ALA A 47 -13.71 -6.19 24.29
C ALA A 47 -12.89 -6.80 23.15
N GLU A 48 -13.51 -7.61 22.28
CA GLU A 48 -12.89 -8.27 21.13
C GLU A 48 -12.36 -7.24 20.12
N LEU A 49 -13.25 -6.38 19.62
CA LEU A 49 -12.87 -5.37 18.62
C LEU A 49 -11.87 -4.37 19.19
N THR A 50 -12.02 -4.03 20.47
CA THR A 50 -11.07 -3.16 21.18
C THR A 50 -9.71 -3.81 21.29
N TYR A 51 -9.64 -5.10 21.64
CA TYR A 51 -8.41 -5.86 21.66
C TYR A 51 -7.75 -5.91 20.27
N HIS A 52 -8.50 -6.28 19.23
CA HIS A 52 -7.97 -6.36 17.86
C HIS A 52 -7.44 -5.00 17.38
N ALA A 53 -8.16 -3.91 17.65
CA ALA A 53 -7.72 -2.57 17.32
C ALA A 53 -6.45 -2.17 18.10
N ILE A 54 -6.38 -2.46 19.40
CA ILE A 54 -5.17 -2.23 20.22
C ILE A 54 -3.99 -3.03 19.68
N TYR A 55 -4.20 -4.30 19.32
CA TYR A 55 -3.17 -5.13 18.72
C TYR A 55 -2.67 -4.52 17.41
N LEU A 56 -3.56 -4.15 16.49
CA LEU A 56 -3.20 -3.50 15.23
C LEU A 56 -2.45 -2.18 15.48
N GLY A 57 -2.94 -1.38 16.42
CA GLY A 57 -2.31 -0.10 16.78
C GLY A 57 -0.91 -0.29 17.35
N PHE A 58 -0.71 -1.30 18.19
CA PHE A 58 0.60 -1.66 18.73
C PHE A 58 1.54 -2.23 17.66
N THR A 59 1.03 -3.11 16.81
CA THR A 59 1.79 -3.78 15.77
C THR A 59 2.28 -2.82 14.69
N TYR A 60 1.42 -1.90 14.23
CA TYR A 60 1.77 -0.95 13.17
C TYR A 60 2.23 0.43 13.67
N GLY A 61 2.14 0.75 14.97
CA GLY A 61 2.54 2.06 15.49
C GLY A 61 1.50 3.17 15.30
N LEU A 62 0.20 2.86 15.43
CA LEU A 62 -0.92 3.78 15.14
C LEU A 62 -1.25 4.74 16.31
N PHE A 63 -0.29 5.07 17.16
CA PHE A 63 -0.49 5.83 18.40
C PHE A 63 -1.01 7.26 18.18
N LYS A 64 -0.79 7.83 16.99
CA LYS A 64 -1.34 9.14 16.61
C LYS A 64 -2.76 9.06 16.02
N ASN A 65 -3.19 7.87 15.61
CA ASN A 65 -4.47 7.65 14.94
C ASN A 65 -5.55 7.14 15.91
N MET A 66 -5.16 6.63 17.07
CA MET A 66 -6.06 6.09 18.08
C MET A 66 -5.84 6.78 19.42
N ASP A 67 -6.92 7.03 20.15
CA ASP A 67 -6.85 7.52 21.52
C ASP A 67 -6.60 6.36 22.49
N PHE A 68 -5.33 6.02 22.69
CA PHE A 68 -4.92 4.95 23.60
C PHE A 68 -5.27 5.25 25.06
N SER A 69 -5.37 6.52 25.46
CA SER A 69 -5.75 6.87 26.83
C SER A 69 -7.22 6.53 27.10
N ASN A 70 -8.11 6.83 26.16
CA ASN A 70 -9.50 6.39 26.27
C ASN A 70 -9.64 4.87 26.10
N ALA A 71 -8.83 4.23 25.25
CA ALA A 71 -8.81 2.77 25.17
C ALA A 71 -8.42 2.12 26.51
N GLN A 72 -7.43 2.66 27.23
CA GLN A 72 -7.08 2.23 28.60
C GLN A 72 -8.25 2.35 29.57
N ARG A 73 -9.02 3.45 29.50
CA ARG A 73 -10.23 3.63 30.34
C ARG A 73 -11.30 2.59 30.01
N PHE A 74 -11.55 2.35 28.71
CA PHE A 74 -12.50 1.34 28.27
C PHE A 74 -12.09 -0.05 28.79
N VAL A 75 -10.85 -0.48 28.54
CA VAL A 75 -10.34 -1.79 28.99
C VAL A 75 -10.45 -1.93 30.51
N THR A 76 -10.13 -0.88 31.27
CA THR A 76 -10.29 -0.88 32.73
C THR A 76 -11.74 -1.06 33.15
N SER A 77 -12.69 -0.47 32.41
CA SER A 77 -14.13 -0.56 32.70
C SER A 77 -14.78 -1.91 32.36
N LEU A 78 -14.06 -2.79 31.64
CA LEU A 78 -14.53 -4.15 31.34
C LEU A 78 -14.41 -5.08 32.56
N ARG A 79 -13.46 -4.81 33.46
CA ARG A 79 -13.16 -5.65 34.61
C ARG A 79 -14.27 -5.59 35.67
N ASN A 80 -14.68 -6.75 36.15
CA ASN A 80 -15.62 -6.91 37.25
C ASN A 80 -14.91 -7.27 38.57
N ARG A 81 -15.65 -7.24 39.67
CA ARG A 81 -15.13 -7.51 41.03
C ARG A 81 -14.72 -8.96 41.26
N ASP A 82 -15.23 -9.89 40.45
CA ASP A 82 -14.94 -11.32 40.52
C ASP A 82 -13.60 -11.69 39.87
N GLY A 83 -12.86 -10.71 39.34
CA GLY A 83 -11.59 -10.93 38.65
C GLY A 83 -11.72 -11.17 37.15
N GLY A 84 -12.92 -11.45 36.65
CA GLY A 84 -13.22 -11.57 35.22
C GLY A 84 -13.57 -10.24 34.57
N ALA A 85 -13.94 -10.29 33.29
CA ALA A 85 -14.40 -9.14 32.52
C ALA A 85 -15.62 -9.47 31.65
N GLY A 86 -16.44 -8.47 31.37
CA GLY A 86 -17.56 -8.56 30.43
C GLY A 86 -17.19 -8.09 29.01
N MET A 87 -17.99 -8.44 28.00
CA MET A 87 -17.74 -8.03 26.61
C MET A 87 -17.93 -6.52 26.40
N SER A 88 -18.78 -5.89 27.20
CA SER A 88 -18.95 -4.44 27.27
C SER A 88 -19.04 -4.02 28.75
N PRO A 89 -18.78 -2.74 29.08
CA PRO A 89 -18.79 -2.28 30.47
C PRO A 89 -20.11 -2.60 31.18
N GLY A 90 -20.03 -3.20 32.37
CA GLY A 90 -21.18 -3.57 33.18
C GLY A 90 -21.87 -4.90 32.80
N GLN A 91 -21.42 -5.60 31.76
CA GLN A 91 -21.87 -6.97 31.48
C GLN A 91 -21.28 -7.97 32.48
N LYS A 92 -21.95 -9.11 32.67
CA LYS A 92 -21.44 -10.23 33.48
C LYS A 92 -20.11 -10.73 32.91
N SER A 93 -19.23 -11.19 33.79
CA SER A 93 -17.96 -11.77 33.38
C SER A 93 -18.16 -13.06 32.60
N SER A 94 -17.35 -13.27 31.56
CA SER A 94 -17.21 -14.56 30.89
C SER A 94 -15.74 -14.88 30.61
N VAL A 95 -15.43 -16.16 30.36
CA VAL A 95 -14.06 -16.59 30.06
C VAL A 95 -13.56 -15.96 28.76
N GLU A 96 -14.39 -15.93 27.71
CA GLU A 96 -14.04 -15.29 26.44
C GLU A 96 -13.78 -13.79 26.58
N ALA A 97 -14.65 -13.06 27.27
CA ALA A 97 -14.45 -11.63 27.51
C ALA A 97 -13.21 -11.34 28.37
N THR A 98 -12.95 -12.21 29.37
CA THR A 98 -11.76 -12.12 30.21
C THR A 98 -10.48 -12.33 29.41
N TYR A 99 -10.48 -13.23 28.42
CA TYR A 99 -9.37 -13.39 27.49
C TYR A 99 -9.07 -12.10 26.72
N TYR A 100 -10.08 -11.49 26.10
CA TYR A 100 -9.90 -10.24 25.33
C TYR A 100 -9.44 -9.08 26.21
N TYR A 101 -10.06 -8.92 27.38
CA TYR A 101 -9.63 -7.96 28.40
C TYR A 101 -8.17 -8.19 28.79
N PHE A 102 -7.80 -9.42 29.14
CA PHE A 102 -6.45 -9.77 29.57
C PHE A 102 -5.44 -9.46 28.46
N LYS A 103 -5.72 -9.84 27.22
CA LYS A 103 -4.84 -9.55 26.08
C LYS A 103 -4.68 -8.06 25.84
N ALA A 104 -5.77 -7.30 25.80
CA ALA A 104 -5.70 -5.84 25.66
C ALA A 104 -4.91 -5.20 26.82
N ALA A 105 -5.22 -5.57 28.06
CA ALA A 105 -4.57 -5.04 29.26
C ALA A 105 -3.07 -5.39 29.30
N THR A 106 -2.65 -6.57 28.83
CA THR A 106 -1.22 -6.91 28.76
C THR A 106 -0.43 -6.01 27.81
N ILE A 107 -1.07 -5.36 26.83
CA ILE A 107 -0.44 -4.44 25.89
C ILE A 107 -0.42 -3.02 26.48
N ILE A 108 -1.58 -2.51 26.90
CA ILE A 108 -1.73 -1.08 27.22
C ILE A 108 -1.82 -0.76 28.72
N LEU A 109 -1.95 -1.76 29.58
CA LEU A 109 -2.06 -1.64 31.05
C LEU A 109 -1.20 -2.67 31.80
N PRO A 110 0.07 -2.93 31.39
CA PRO A 110 0.84 -4.06 31.92
C PRO A 110 1.04 -3.99 33.44
N ASN A 111 1.12 -2.78 34.01
CA ASN A 111 1.34 -2.57 35.45
C ASN A 111 0.06 -2.56 36.29
N ALA A 112 -1.12 -2.51 35.67
CA ALA A 112 -2.42 -2.47 36.35
C ALA A 112 -3.17 -3.81 36.30
N LEU A 113 -2.57 -4.83 35.68
CA LEU A 113 -3.16 -6.14 35.51
C LEU A 113 -3.08 -6.95 36.81
N ASP A 114 -4.25 -7.25 37.39
CA ASP A 114 -4.39 -8.08 38.58
C ASP A 114 -4.43 -9.57 38.19
N ILE A 115 -3.24 -10.11 37.92
CA ILE A 115 -3.05 -11.51 37.51
C ILE A 115 -3.68 -12.49 38.50
N PRO A 116 -3.47 -12.38 39.84
CA PRO A 116 -4.06 -13.31 40.80
C PRO A 116 -5.59 -13.38 40.72
N SER A 117 -6.26 -12.24 40.55
CA SER A 117 -7.73 -12.20 40.42
C SER A 117 -8.22 -12.88 39.13
N VAL A 118 -7.50 -12.69 38.00
CA VAL A 118 -7.83 -13.37 36.74
C VAL A 118 -7.66 -14.88 36.87
N VAL A 119 -6.60 -15.34 37.53
CA VAL A 119 -6.36 -16.76 37.78
C VAL A 119 -7.44 -17.36 38.69
N GLU A 120 -7.83 -16.65 39.75
CA GLU A 120 -8.91 -17.09 40.64
C GLU A 120 -10.27 -17.14 39.92
N PHE A 121 -10.55 -16.19 39.04
CA PHE A 121 -11.73 -16.22 38.18
C PHE A 121 -11.75 -17.49 37.31
N LEU A 122 -10.65 -17.81 36.64
CA LEU A 122 -10.54 -19.00 35.79
C LEU A 122 -10.65 -20.30 36.59
N LYS A 123 -10.05 -20.38 37.79
CA LYS A 123 -10.22 -21.53 38.69
C LYS A 123 -11.68 -21.82 39.01
N ASN A 124 -12.47 -20.78 39.28
CA ASN A 124 -13.90 -20.94 39.59
C ASN A 124 -14.73 -21.40 38.39
N HIS A 125 -14.23 -21.20 37.16
CA HIS A 125 -14.88 -21.65 35.93
C HIS A 125 -14.39 -23.03 35.45
N TYR A 126 -13.36 -23.58 36.09
CA TYR A 126 -12.79 -24.87 35.73
C TYR A 126 -13.61 -26.03 36.31
N ASP A 127 -14.04 -26.93 35.44
CA ASP A 127 -14.75 -28.15 35.81
C ASP A 127 -13.77 -29.32 35.88
N SER A 128 -13.37 -29.70 37.10
CA SER A 128 -12.33 -30.71 37.32
C SER A 128 -12.70 -32.12 36.82
N ASN A 129 -13.99 -32.40 36.61
CA ASN A 129 -14.47 -33.70 36.14
C ASN A 129 -14.26 -33.88 34.64
N SER A 130 -14.62 -32.86 33.86
CA SER A 130 -14.43 -32.85 32.41
C SER A 130 -13.04 -32.36 31.98
N GLY A 131 -12.37 -31.57 32.82
CA GLY A 131 -11.16 -30.85 32.45
C GLY A 131 -11.42 -29.62 31.57
N LEU A 132 -12.68 -29.25 31.37
CA LEU A 132 -13.11 -28.11 30.56
C LEU A 132 -13.44 -26.90 31.42
N PHE A 133 -13.54 -25.74 30.77
CA PHE A 133 -14.01 -24.49 31.39
C PHE A 133 -15.45 -24.20 31.00
N ARG A 134 -16.20 -23.63 31.94
CA ARG A 134 -17.50 -23.00 31.72
C ARG A 134 -17.27 -21.56 31.27
N ASP A 135 -18.04 -21.06 30.31
CA ASP A 135 -17.88 -19.65 29.89
C ASP A 135 -18.40 -18.69 30.97
N THR A 136 -19.48 -19.08 31.64
CA THR A 136 -20.04 -18.45 32.85
C THR A 136 -20.34 -19.53 33.89
N LEU A 137 -20.42 -19.19 35.17
CA LEU A 137 -20.72 -20.16 36.24
C LEU A 137 -22.04 -20.94 36.04
N ASP A 138 -23.02 -20.33 35.36
CA ASP A 138 -24.33 -20.92 35.08
C ASP A 138 -24.35 -21.78 33.80
N SER A 139 -23.25 -21.82 33.04
CA SER A 139 -23.16 -22.56 31.76
C SER A 139 -22.50 -23.93 31.91
N ASP A 140 -22.77 -24.81 30.95
CA ASP A 140 -22.06 -26.08 30.84
C ASP A 140 -20.60 -25.85 30.38
N PRO A 141 -19.66 -26.73 30.77
CA PRO A 141 -18.28 -26.66 30.28
C PRO A 141 -18.22 -26.86 28.76
N THR A 142 -17.45 -26.03 28.06
CA THR A 142 -17.31 -26.11 26.60
C THR A 142 -15.85 -26.05 26.16
N VAL A 143 -15.55 -26.67 25.01
CA VAL A 143 -14.20 -26.60 24.43
C VAL A 143 -13.84 -25.17 23.96
N ARG A 144 -14.83 -24.34 23.57
CA ARG A 144 -14.61 -22.92 23.22
C ARG A 144 -14.14 -22.10 24.41
N ALA A 145 -14.82 -22.18 25.55
CA ALA A 145 -14.38 -21.51 26.77
C ALA A 145 -13.01 -22.05 27.23
N THR A 146 -12.80 -23.35 27.10
CA THR A 146 -11.52 -24.01 27.40
C THR A 146 -10.39 -23.43 26.55
N HIS A 147 -10.60 -23.25 25.25
CA HIS A 147 -9.64 -22.61 24.34
C HIS A 147 -9.20 -21.23 24.84
N PHE A 148 -10.16 -20.34 25.15
CA PHE A 148 -9.84 -18.99 25.64
C PHE A 148 -9.17 -18.99 27.02
N ALA A 149 -9.58 -19.88 27.91
CA ALA A 149 -8.93 -20.07 29.21
C ALA A 149 -7.46 -20.47 29.04
N TYR A 150 -7.18 -21.48 28.21
CA TYR A 150 -5.80 -21.93 27.95
C TYR A 150 -4.95 -20.86 27.27
N LEU A 151 -5.50 -20.10 26.32
CA LEU A 151 -4.76 -18.97 25.73
C LEU A 151 -4.43 -17.85 26.72
N THR A 152 -5.23 -17.71 27.78
CA THR A 152 -4.96 -16.79 28.89
C THR A 152 -3.90 -17.36 29.83
N LEU A 153 -4.04 -18.64 30.20
CA LEU A 153 -3.18 -19.35 31.15
C LEU A 153 -1.78 -19.67 30.62
N ASN A 154 -1.60 -19.87 29.31
CA ASN A 154 -0.28 -20.10 28.69
C ASN A 154 0.70 -18.95 28.95
N LYS A 155 0.23 -17.74 29.26
CA LYS A 155 1.10 -16.61 29.62
C LYS A 155 1.47 -16.55 31.11
N LEU A 156 0.91 -17.46 31.91
CA LEU A 156 0.98 -17.47 33.37
C LEU A 156 1.60 -18.78 33.89
N GLU A 157 2.59 -19.34 33.16
CA GLU A 157 3.15 -20.70 33.33
C GLU A 157 3.47 -21.09 34.79
N ASN A 158 3.78 -20.12 35.66
CA ASN A 158 4.12 -20.34 37.07
C ASN A 158 2.92 -20.59 38.01
N GLU A 159 1.66 -20.49 37.55
CA GLU A 159 0.45 -20.57 38.41
C GLU A 159 -0.51 -21.75 38.09
N LEU A 160 -0.06 -22.75 37.32
CA LEU A 160 -0.96 -23.76 36.71
C LEU A 160 -1.10 -25.10 37.47
N THR A 161 -0.60 -25.20 38.71
CA THR A 161 -0.56 -26.48 39.47
C THR A 161 -1.94 -27.07 39.82
N TRP A 162 -3.01 -26.29 39.68
CA TRP A 162 -4.39 -26.69 39.95
C TRP A 162 -5.10 -27.30 38.72
N LEU A 163 -4.53 -27.19 37.51
CA LEU A 163 -5.11 -27.79 36.31
C LEU A 163 -4.90 -29.30 36.28
N ASN A 164 -6.00 -30.05 36.20
CA ASN A 164 -5.94 -31.49 35.95
C ASN A 164 -5.78 -31.77 34.46
N THR A 165 -4.54 -31.80 33.98
CA THR A 165 -4.21 -32.03 32.57
C THR A 165 -4.61 -33.42 32.07
N PHE A 166 -4.89 -34.39 32.96
CA PHE A 166 -5.31 -35.73 32.56
C PHE A 166 -6.73 -35.76 32.01
N ALA A 167 -7.68 -35.06 32.65
CA ALA A 167 -9.09 -35.05 32.23
C ALA A 167 -9.26 -34.42 30.84
N ILE A 168 -8.66 -33.25 30.63
CA ILE A 168 -8.68 -32.58 29.32
C ILE A 168 -7.93 -33.37 28.24
N ARG A 169 -6.85 -34.06 28.60
CA ARG A 169 -6.11 -34.91 27.66
C ARG A 169 -6.97 -36.06 27.15
N ASN A 170 -7.71 -36.72 28.03
CA ASN A 170 -8.65 -37.76 27.64
C ASN A 170 -9.77 -37.17 26.80
N TYR A 171 -10.34 -36.03 27.21
CA TYR A 171 -11.38 -35.35 26.44
C TYR A 171 -10.92 -35.05 25.00
N ILE A 172 -9.76 -34.42 24.82
CA ILE A 172 -9.21 -34.12 23.48
C ILE A 172 -8.94 -35.41 22.69
N THR A 173 -8.43 -36.46 23.33
CA THR A 173 -8.15 -37.75 22.68
C THR A 173 -9.44 -38.43 22.21
N ASP A 174 -10.47 -38.46 23.06
CA ASP A 174 -11.78 -39.07 22.76
C ASP A 174 -12.51 -38.34 21.61
N HIS A 175 -12.21 -37.05 21.42
CA HIS A 175 -12.75 -36.19 20.37
C HIS A 175 -11.80 -36.04 19.16
N THR A 176 -10.76 -36.86 19.08
CA THR A 176 -9.89 -36.99 17.91
C THR A 176 -10.33 -38.19 17.09
N GLN A 177 -10.84 -37.96 15.88
CA GLN A 177 -11.31 -39.02 14.96
C GLN A 177 -10.63 -38.85 13.61
N ASP A 178 -10.09 -39.93 13.04
CA ASP A 178 -9.45 -39.93 11.70
C ASP A 178 -8.48 -38.76 11.49
N ASP A 179 -7.60 -38.53 12.48
CA ASP A 179 -6.59 -37.47 12.47
C ASP A 179 -7.13 -36.02 12.47
N ARG A 180 -8.40 -35.79 12.85
CA ARG A 180 -9.01 -34.47 13.03
C ARG A 180 -9.76 -34.35 14.37
N PHE A 181 -9.95 -33.11 14.84
CA PHE A 181 -10.78 -32.84 16.01
C PHE A 181 -12.27 -32.72 15.63
N SER A 182 -13.16 -33.30 16.44
CA SER A 182 -14.61 -33.21 16.24
C SER A 182 -15.30 -33.05 17.59
N PHE A 183 -16.04 -31.95 17.75
CA PHE A 183 -16.78 -31.65 18.99
C PHE A 183 -18.26 -31.43 18.67
N ASP A 184 -19.13 -31.87 19.56
CA ASP A 184 -20.58 -31.75 19.38
C ASP A 184 -21.01 -30.29 19.22
N GLY A 185 -21.70 -29.99 18.12
CA GLY A 185 -22.25 -28.66 17.83
C GLY A 185 -21.22 -27.61 17.38
N ILE A 186 -19.98 -28.00 17.09
CA ILE A 186 -18.93 -27.10 16.61
C ILE A 186 -18.58 -27.45 15.16
N ASP A 187 -18.52 -26.44 14.30
CA ASP A 187 -18.11 -26.64 12.91
C ASP A 187 -16.65 -27.10 12.83
N GLU A 188 -16.34 -27.79 11.74
CA GLU A 188 -15.06 -28.46 11.56
C GLU A 188 -13.84 -27.53 11.69
N ILE A 189 -13.94 -26.29 11.21
CA ILE A 189 -12.85 -25.32 11.26
C ILE A 189 -12.61 -24.88 12.71
N ASN A 190 -13.67 -24.47 13.41
CA ASN A 190 -13.56 -24.09 14.82
C ASN A 190 -13.13 -25.27 15.70
N ALA A 191 -13.55 -26.50 15.37
CA ALA A 191 -13.06 -27.70 16.04
C ALA A 191 -11.55 -27.85 15.89
N GLN A 192 -10.99 -27.63 14.70
CA GLN A 192 -9.53 -27.64 14.53
C GLN A 192 -8.85 -26.50 15.28
N ILE A 193 -9.39 -25.28 15.25
CA ILE A 193 -8.82 -24.12 15.96
C ILE A 193 -8.71 -24.43 17.47
N TYR A 194 -9.82 -24.85 18.09
CA TYR A 194 -9.87 -25.09 19.53
C TYR A 194 -9.07 -26.34 19.93
N GLY A 195 -9.25 -27.44 19.20
CA GLY A 195 -8.58 -28.71 19.48
C GLY A 195 -7.05 -28.58 19.39
N THR A 196 -6.54 -27.98 18.31
CA THR A 196 -5.10 -27.80 18.08
C THR A 196 -4.47 -26.91 19.16
N ALA A 197 -5.09 -25.76 19.45
CA ALA A 197 -4.58 -24.83 20.45
C ALA A 197 -4.56 -25.45 21.87
N ILE A 198 -5.62 -26.16 22.27
CA ILE A 198 -5.67 -26.85 23.57
C ILE A 198 -4.65 -27.99 23.62
N SER A 199 -4.60 -28.83 22.57
CA SER A 199 -3.67 -29.96 22.46
C SER A 199 -2.21 -29.55 22.63
N ARG A 200 -1.83 -28.39 22.07
CA ARG A 200 -0.51 -27.78 22.22
C ARG A 200 -0.26 -27.26 23.63
N ALA A 201 -1.24 -26.59 24.24
CA ALA A 201 -1.14 -26.11 25.61
C ALA A 201 -0.92 -27.26 26.62
N ILE A 202 -1.40 -28.48 26.33
CA ILE A 202 -1.24 -29.68 27.18
C ILE A 202 -0.17 -30.67 26.68
N SER A 203 0.66 -30.26 25.72
CA SER A 203 1.83 -30.98 25.17
C SER A 203 1.55 -32.37 24.58
N LEU A 204 0.44 -32.55 23.87
CA LEU A 204 0.12 -33.79 23.15
C LEU A 204 0.89 -33.91 21.81
N GLN A 205 2.16 -34.32 21.84
CA GLN A 205 3.03 -34.29 20.66
C GLN A 205 2.61 -35.22 19.50
N SER A 206 2.03 -36.41 19.76
CA SER A 206 1.74 -37.41 18.71
C SER A 206 0.51 -37.12 17.86
N ASN A 207 -0.51 -36.44 18.42
CA ASN A 207 -1.76 -36.14 17.72
C ASN A 207 -1.66 -34.86 16.87
N ASN A 208 -0.72 -33.97 17.20
CA ASN A 208 -0.60 -32.66 16.56
C ASN A 208 -0.16 -32.74 15.11
N TYR A 209 0.81 -33.59 14.74
CA TYR A 209 1.32 -33.58 13.36
C TYR A 209 0.23 -33.87 12.32
N ARG A 210 -0.62 -34.87 12.56
CA ARG A 210 -1.65 -35.26 11.58
C ARG A 210 -2.84 -34.30 11.58
N ALA A 211 -3.26 -33.81 12.75
CA ALA A 211 -4.27 -32.76 12.86
C ALA A 211 -3.80 -31.43 12.24
N ASP A 212 -2.51 -31.12 12.32
CA ASP A 212 -1.90 -29.96 11.66
C ASP A 212 -1.95 -30.10 10.14
N GLN A 213 -1.63 -31.29 9.60
CA GLN A 213 -1.75 -31.58 8.16
C GLN A 213 -3.21 -31.50 7.69
N TYR A 214 -4.16 -31.99 8.51
CA TYR A 214 -5.58 -31.85 8.23
C TYR A 214 -6.02 -30.39 8.19
N SER A 215 -5.60 -29.60 9.17
CA SER A 215 -5.89 -28.16 9.27
C SER A 215 -5.33 -27.40 8.06
N LYS A 216 -4.11 -27.70 7.63
CA LYS A 216 -3.52 -27.14 6.40
C LYS A 216 -4.35 -27.45 5.16
N LYS A 217 -4.77 -28.72 5.02
CA LYS A 217 -5.64 -29.14 3.91
C LYS A 217 -6.98 -28.41 3.97
N LEU A 218 -7.58 -28.27 5.16
CA LEU A 218 -8.85 -27.56 5.37
C LEU A 218 -8.75 -26.08 4.96
N ILE A 219 -7.63 -25.42 5.23
CA ILE A 219 -7.37 -24.06 4.73
C ILE A 219 -7.32 -24.06 3.20
N SER A 220 -6.50 -24.92 2.58
CA SER A 220 -6.35 -24.96 1.11
C SER A 220 -7.67 -25.27 0.40
N ASP A 221 -8.38 -26.30 0.85
CA ASP A 221 -9.68 -26.70 0.29
C ASP A 221 -10.72 -25.60 0.53
N GLY A 222 -10.70 -24.97 1.71
CA GLY A 222 -11.64 -23.92 2.06
C GLY A 222 -11.47 -22.64 1.24
N ILE A 223 -10.23 -22.26 0.93
CA ILE A 223 -9.91 -21.14 0.03
C ILE A 223 -10.41 -21.45 -1.39
N LYS A 224 -10.11 -22.64 -1.92
CA LYS A 224 -10.55 -23.07 -3.25
C LYS A 224 -12.08 -23.08 -3.38
N ALA A 225 -12.76 -23.48 -2.32
CA ALA A 225 -14.22 -23.53 -2.25
C ALA A 225 -14.88 -22.19 -1.85
N LYS A 226 -14.08 -21.16 -1.49
CA LYS A 226 -14.56 -19.86 -0.96
C LYS A 226 -15.52 -19.98 0.23
N ASN A 227 -15.32 -20.98 1.09
CA ASN A 227 -16.19 -21.25 2.25
C ASN A 227 -15.48 -21.08 3.61
N ILE A 228 -14.27 -20.51 3.61
CA ILE A 228 -13.52 -20.15 4.81
C ILE A 228 -13.30 -18.63 4.84
N THR A 229 -13.46 -18.03 6.02
CA THR A 229 -13.24 -16.59 6.22
C THR A 229 -11.78 -16.29 6.54
N LEU A 230 -11.32 -15.07 6.28
CA LEU A 230 -9.99 -14.62 6.68
C LEU A 230 -9.80 -14.69 8.20
N TYR A 231 -10.87 -14.40 8.96
CA TYR A 231 -10.90 -14.58 10.40
C TYR A 231 -10.54 -16.01 10.84
N GLN A 232 -11.20 -17.01 10.23
CA GLN A 232 -10.94 -18.43 10.49
C GLN A 232 -9.53 -18.86 10.07
N ILE A 233 -9.06 -18.41 8.90
CA ILE A 233 -7.70 -18.68 8.43
C ILE A 233 -6.68 -18.15 9.45
N GLY A 234 -6.79 -16.89 9.85
CA GLY A 234 -5.86 -16.26 10.79
C GLY A 234 -5.82 -16.97 12.16
N ASN A 235 -6.97 -17.40 12.67
CA ASN A 235 -7.04 -18.15 13.93
C ASN A 235 -6.48 -19.57 13.82
N LEU A 236 -6.70 -20.25 12.69
CA LEU A 236 -6.15 -21.59 12.47
C LEU A 236 -4.63 -21.55 12.29
N LEU A 237 -4.10 -20.58 11.53
CA LEU A 237 -2.65 -20.37 11.39
C LEU A 237 -1.99 -20.05 12.74
N ASN A 238 -2.64 -19.22 13.55
CA ASN A 238 -2.19 -18.92 14.91
C ASN A 238 -2.18 -20.19 15.80
N ALA A 239 -3.22 -21.03 15.73
CA ALA A 239 -3.24 -22.30 16.45
C ALA A 239 -2.13 -23.26 15.99
N LEU A 240 -1.77 -23.22 14.71
CA LEU A 240 -0.72 -24.05 14.11
C LEU A 240 0.72 -23.60 14.42
N ASN A 241 0.96 -22.49 15.14
CA ASN A 241 2.32 -21.90 15.38
C ASN A 241 3.26 -22.09 14.17
N GLN A 242 2.73 -21.91 12.95
CA GLN A 242 3.52 -22.04 11.73
C GLN A 242 4.33 -20.75 11.57
N GLU A 243 5.42 -20.68 12.30
CA GLU A 243 6.44 -19.65 12.11
C GLU A 243 7.43 -20.17 11.06
N GLY A 244 7.58 -19.46 9.94
CA GLY A 244 8.66 -19.69 8.98
C GLY A 244 8.59 -20.96 8.12
N SER A 245 7.49 -21.73 8.13
CA SER A 245 7.33 -22.83 7.16
C SER A 245 6.71 -22.31 5.87
N SER A 246 7.39 -22.56 4.74
CA SER A 246 7.03 -22.24 3.35
C SER A 246 5.70 -22.84 2.83
N ASP A 247 4.83 -23.32 3.71
CA ASP A 247 3.65 -24.15 3.40
C ASP A 247 2.32 -23.38 3.51
N VAL A 248 2.34 -22.04 3.52
CA VAL A 248 1.08 -21.29 3.37
C VAL A 248 0.62 -21.43 1.91
N PRO A 249 -0.65 -21.81 1.64
CA PRO A 249 -1.14 -22.00 0.28
C PRO A 249 -0.84 -20.80 -0.63
N GLU A 250 -0.41 -21.05 -1.87
CA GLU A 250 -0.07 -19.98 -2.84
C GLU A 250 -1.20 -18.96 -3.02
N GLU A 251 -2.43 -19.42 -2.88
CA GLU A 251 -3.65 -18.61 -2.98
C GLU A 251 -3.73 -17.49 -1.92
N LEU A 252 -2.93 -17.55 -0.85
CA LEU A 252 -2.84 -16.53 0.20
C LEU A 252 -1.62 -15.62 0.08
N LYS A 253 -0.82 -15.71 -1.00
CA LYS A 253 0.36 -14.84 -1.16
C LYS A 253 0.01 -13.38 -1.45
N ASN A 254 -1.19 -13.10 -1.96
CA ASN A 254 -1.69 -11.75 -2.28
C ASN A 254 -3.13 -11.55 -1.80
N PRO A 255 -3.40 -11.56 -0.47
CA PRO A 255 -4.76 -11.39 0.04
C PRO A 255 -5.27 -9.97 -0.22
N ASP A 256 -6.56 -9.85 -0.57
CA ASP A 256 -7.23 -8.55 -0.62
C ASP A 256 -7.17 -7.87 0.75
N ILE A 257 -7.07 -6.53 0.74
CA ILE A 257 -6.98 -5.76 1.98
C ILE A 257 -8.40 -5.51 2.50
N PRO A 258 -8.77 -6.07 3.67
CA PRO A 258 -10.12 -5.98 4.17
C PRO A 258 -10.41 -4.63 4.81
N GLU A 259 -11.70 -4.36 5.01
CA GLU A 259 -12.17 -3.13 5.67
C GLU A 259 -12.47 -3.33 7.15
N THR A 260 -12.65 -4.57 7.61
CA THR A 260 -13.11 -4.85 8.98
C THR A 260 -11.95 -4.94 9.97
N ILE A 261 -12.19 -4.62 11.24
CA ILE A 261 -11.14 -4.72 12.29
C ILE A 261 -10.71 -6.18 12.44
N ASN A 262 -11.67 -7.11 12.49
CA ASN A 262 -11.40 -8.54 12.64
C ASN A 262 -10.59 -9.10 11.46
N ASP A 263 -10.94 -8.74 10.23
CA ASP A 263 -10.20 -9.23 9.07
C ASP A 263 -8.84 -8.55 8.94
N LEU A 264 -8.68 -7.27 9.29
CA LEU A 264 -7.36 -6.61 9.34
C LEU A 264 -6.45 -7.27 10.39
N PHE A 265 -7.00 -7.63 11.55
CA PHE A 265 -6.30 -8.38 12.59
C PHE A 265 -5.84 -9.75 12.08
N SER A 266 -6.73 -10.50 11.42
CA SER A 266 -6.39 -11.81 10.86
C SER A 266 -5.46 -11.74 9.66
N LEU A 267 -5.58 -10.71 8.81
CA LEU A 267 -4.61 -10.41 7.76
C LEU A 267 -3.23 -10.19 8.39
N THR A 268 -3.13 -9.38 9.44
CA THR A 268 -1.85 -9.10 10.09
C THR A 268 -1.20 -10.37 10.63
N ARG A 269 -1.98 -11.27 11.24
CA ARG A 269 -1.49 -12.59 11.67
C ARG A 269 -0.99 -13.43 10.49
N LEU A 270 -1.71 -13.42 9.37
CA LEU A 270 -1.27 -14.07 8.15
C LEU A 270 0.07 -13.50 7.67
N LEU A 271 0.23 -12.18 7.62
CA LEU A 271 1.48 -11.53 7.16
C LEU A 271 2.68 -11.85 8.05
N VAL A 272 2.45 -11.93 9.37
CA VAL A 272 3.47 -12.35 10.32
C VAL A 272 3.84 -13.81 10.09
N SER A 273 2.87 -14.71 9.95
CA SER A 273 3.13 -16.15 9.71
C SER A 273 3.87 -16.43 8.39
N GLN A 274 3.67 -15.58 7.38
CA GLN A 274 4.32 -15.68 6.08
C GLN A 274 5.71 -15.00 6.03
N GLY A 275 6.16 -14.33 7.10
CA GLY A 275 7.37 -13.49 7.08
C GLY A 275 7.25 -12.27 6.14
N ILE A 276 6.06 -11.93 5.67
CA ILE A 276 5.83 -10.75 4.81
C ILE A 276 5.87 -9.47 5.65
N PHE A 277 5.46 -9.55 6.92
CA PHE A 277 5.42 -8.39 7.81
C PHE A 277 6.78 -7.71 7.96
N GLU A 278 7.87 -8.47 7.99
CA GLU A 278 9.26 -7.96 8.03
C GLU A 278 9.55 -7.01 6.85
N LYS A 279 9.02 -7.32 5.66
CA LYS A 279 9.17 -6.51 4.45
C LYS A 279 8.39 -5.20 4.48
N LEU A 280 7.47 -5.05 5.45
CA LEU A 280 6.71 -3.81 5.66
C LEU A 280 7.48 -2.83 6.56
N LEU A 281 8.53 -3.29 7.25
CA LEU A 281 9.36 -2.46 8.10
C LEU A 281 10.48 -1.82 7.29
N ASP A 282 10.60 -0.51 7.43
CA ASP A 282 11.65 0.30 6.83
C ASP A 282 12.47 0.97 7.92
N ILE A 283 13.79 0.94 7.79
CA ILE A 283 14.71 1.48 8.79
C ILE A 283 15.74 2.35 8.08
N GLU A 284 15.77 3.63 8.42
CA GLU A 284 16.76 4.59 7.96
C GLU A 284 17.77 4.82 9.09
N LEU A 285 19.08 4.69 8.80
CA LEU A 285 20.15 4.90 9.77
C LEU A 285 20.85 6.23 9.52
N PHE A 286 21.11 6.96 10.60
CA PHE A 286 21.73 8.26 10.63
C PHE A 286 22.85 8.29 11.66
N ALA A 287 23.73 9.28 11.53
CA ALA A 287 24.65 9.68 12.57
C ALA A 287 24.34 11.13 12.98
N ILE A 288 24.38 11.42 14.27
CA ILE A 288 24.19 12.77 14.80
C ILE A 288 25.53 13.26 15.33
N THR A 289 26.02 14.37 14.80
CA THR A 289 27.27 15.01 15.26
C THR A 289 27.09 15.73 16.60
N THR A 290 28.19 16.18 17.21
CA THR A 290 28.17 16.94 18.47
C THR A 290 27.49 18.31 18.36
N ASP A 291 27.40 18.87 17.15
CA ASP A 291 26.67 20.10 16.82
C ASP A 291 25.23 19.86 16.31
N ASN A 292 24.71 18.64 16.46
CA ASN A 292 23.35 18.22 16.06
C ASN A 292 23.08 18.22 14.54
N GLN A 293 24.10 18.10 13.70
CA GLN A 293 23.91 17.81 12.29
C GLN A 293 23.54 16.34 12.11
N VAL A 294 22.56 16.07 11.24
CA VAL A 294 22.12 14.72 10.89
C VAL A 294 22.82 14.31 9.61
N LEU A 295 23.59 13.22 9.69
CA LEU A 295 24.31 12.62 8.57
C LEU A 295 23.58 11.35 8.14
N GLU A 296 23.25 11.24 6.86
CA GLU A 296 22.67 10.02 6.30
C GLU A 296 23.79 9.02 5.99
N LEU A 297 23.95 8.03 6.86
CA LEU A 297 25.08 7.09 6.80
C LEU A 297 25.10 6.28 5.50
N GLY A 298 23.93 5.99 4.92
CA GLY A 298 23.82 5.29 3.64
C GLY A 298 24.22 6.11 2.41
N ARG A 299 24.49 7.42 2.54
CA ARG A 299 24.87 8.30 1.41
C ARG A 299 26.19 9.03 1.60
N GLY A 300 26.56 9.36 2.83
CA GLY A 300 27.71 10.23 3.11
C GLY A 300 28.83 9.58 3.94
N GLY A 301 28.58 8.43 4.57
CA GLY A 301 29.53 7.83 5.50
C GLY A 301 29.89 8.73 6.68
N LEU A 302 31.07 8.48 7.25
CA LEU A 302 31.68 9.32 8.27
C LEU A 302 33.04 9.81 7.78
N THR A 303 33.51 10.96 8.25
CA THR A 303 34.90 11.37 8.01
C THR A 303 35.79 10.95 9.18
N LEU A 304 37.05 10.63 8.90
CA LEU A 304 38.05 10.34 9.93
C LEU A 304 38.12 11.50 10.94
N GLY A 305 38.15 11.16 12.23
CA GLY A 305 38.13 12.11 13.34
C GLY A 305 36.75 12.62 13.73
N GLN A 306 35.70 12.35 12.94
CA GLN A 306 34.35 12.83 13.21
C GLN A 306 33.75 12.13 14.43
N VAL A 307 33.17 12.92 15.34
CA VAL A 307 32.52 12.43 16.56
C VAL A 307 31.01 12.40 16.36
N VAL A 308 30.42 11.22 16.36
CA VAL A 308 28.99 11.01 16.07
C VAL A 308 28.35 10.02 17.03
N ARG A 309 27.04 10.09 17.20
CA ARG A 309 26.24 9.03 17.81
C ARG A 309 25.29 8.42 16.78
N PRO A 310 25.05 7.10 16.80
CA PRO A 310 24.12 6.48 15.87
C PRO A 310 22.67 6.88 16.20
N ALA A 311 21.86 7.01 15.15
CA ALA A 311 20.43 7.21 15.25
C ALA A 311 19.70 6.45 14.15
N ALA A 312 18.45 6.06 14.38
CA ALA A 312 17.63 5.35 13.41
C ALA A 312 16.20 5.86 13.40
N VAL A 313 15.54 5.78 12.24
CA VAL A 313 14.09 5.96 12.11
C VAL A 313 13.52 4.67 11.57
N ALA A 314 12.70 3.98 12.37
CA ALA A 314 11.97 2.80 11.96
C ALA A 314 10.50 3.14 11.67
N ARG A 315 10.03 2.79 10.47
CA ARG A 315 8.65 3.01 10.00
C ARG A 315 8.05 1.72 9.47
N ILE A 316 6.82 1.43 9.86
CA ILE A 316 6.03 0.34 9.28
C ILE A 316 5.17 0.93 8.16
N LEU A 317 5.07 0.21 7.04
CA LEU A 317 4.42 0.66 5.80
C LEU A 317 4.97 2.00 5.29
N LYS A 318 6.25 2.29 5.58
CA LYS A 318 6.92 3.58 5.33
C LYS A 318 6.21 4.81 5.93
N ARG A 319 5.24 4.61 6.83
CA ARG A 319 4.32 5.65 7.30
C ARG A 319 4.30 5.81 8.80
N PHE A 320 4.23 4.70 9.53
CA PHE A 320 3.95 4.72 10.96
C PHE A 320 5.21 4.46 11.77
N VAL A 321 5.60 5.41 12.63
CA VAL A 321 6.70 5.23 13.58
C VAL A 321 6.19 4.40 14.74
N ASN A 322 6.81 3.25 15.00
CA ASN A 322 6.40 2.35 16.08
C ASN A 322 7.35 2.45 17.29
N PRO A 323 7.05 3.25 18.33
CA PRO A 323 7.91 3.45 19.52
C PRO A 323 8.26 2.19 20.31
N TYR A 324 7.55 1.07 20.10
CA TYR A 324 7.78 -0.17 20.82
C TYR A 324 8.78 -1.11 20.13
N LEU A 325 9.30 -0.72 18.97
CA LEU A 325 10.43 -1.41 18.35
C LEU A 325 11.68 -1.23 19.22
N ALA A 326 12.29 -2.34 19.59
CA ALA A 326 13.63 -2.35 20.14
C ALA A 326 14.62 -2.44 18.98
N ILE A 327 15.62 -1.56 18.95
CA ILE A 327 16.64 -1.53 17.90
C ILE A 327 18.02 -1.71 18.55
N ASN A 328 18.70 -2.79 18.19
CA ASN A 328 20.11 -2.98 18.44
C ASN A 328 20.89 -2.73 17.16
N LEU A 329 22.01 -2.04 17.31
CA LEU A 329 22.94 -1.73 16.24
C LEU A 329 24.29 -2.34 16.57
N THR A 330 24.72 -3.31 15.79
CA THR A 330 26.08 -3.84 15.83
C THR A 330 26.90 -3.11 14.78
N THR A 331 27.95 -2.41 15.22
CA THR A 331 28.83 -1.63 14.33
C THR A 331 30.18 -2.32 14.21
N THR A 332 30.67 -2.51 12.98
CA THR A 332 31.97 -3.11 12.67
C THR A 332 32.76 -2.18 11.76
N ILE A 333 34.02 -1.89 12.10
CA ILE A 333 34.92 -1.03 11.30
C ILE A 333 36.09 -1.90 10.82
N GLY A 334 36.17 -2.18 9.52
CA GLY A 334 37.16 -3.11 8.97
C GLY A 334 37.17 -4.47 9.68
N GLU A 335 38.36 -4.92 10.13
CA GLU A 335 38.53 -6.18 10.87
C GLU A 335 38.41 -6.03 12.41
N GLU A 336 37.93 -4.89 12.92
CA GLU A 336 37.82 -4.68 14.36
C GLU A 336 36.70 -5.50 15.02
N LYS A 337 36.80 -5.62 16.35
CA LYS A 337 35.74 -6.23 17.15
C LYS A 337 34.48 -5.37 17.09
N SER A 338 33.37 -5.97 16.68
CA SER A 338 32.07 -5.31 16.60
C SER A 338 31.61 -4.74 17.95
N VAL A 339 30.91 -3.61 17.90
CA VAL A 339 30.35 -2.91 19.05
C VAL A 339 28.83 -2.92 18.98
N ASP A 340 28.18 -3.49 20.00
CA ASP A 340 26.73 -3.50 20.12
C ASP A 340 26.23 -2.25 20.86
N THR A 341 25.31 -1.51 20.24
CA THR A 341 24.67 -0.32 20.80
C THR A 341 23.16 -0.51 20.77
N LYS A 342 22.52 -0.43 21.94
CA LYS A 342 21.07 -0.37 22.02
C LYS A 342 20.62 1.08 21.78
N LEU A 343 19.66 1.29 20.89
CA LEU A 343 19.10 2.61 20.63
C LEU A 343 17.82 2.81 21.44
N ASP A 344 17.70 3.95 22.11
CA ASP A 344 16.53 4.34 22.89
C ASP A 344 15.63 5.28 22.08
N PHE A 345 14.32 5.07 22.16
CA PHE A 345 13.35 5.88 21.43
C PHE A 345 13.15 7.26 22.07
N ASP A 346 13.39 8.33 21.29
CA ASP A 346 13.06 9.69 21.64
C ASP A 346 11.67 10.06 21.10
N GLU A 347 10.69 10.11 22.01
CA GLU A 347 9.30 10.42 21.70
C GLU A 347 9.10 11.79 21.05
N ARG A 348 9.98 12.77 21.32
CA ARG A 348 9.83 14.14 20.79
C ARG A 348 10.11 14.19 19.30
N ASN A 349 11.15 13.47 18.88
CA ASN A 349 11.64 13.49 17.51
C ASN A 349 11.15 12.29 16.69
N GLY A 350 10.70 11.21 17.34
CA GLY A 350 10.30 9.97 16.68
C GLY A 350 11.50 9.20 16.12
N VAL A 351 12.65 9.27 16.81
CA VAL A 351 13.94 8.73 16.37
C VAL A 351 14.52 7.88 17.49
N TRP A 352 15.15 6.76 17.15
CA TRP A 352 15.94 5.95 18.07
C TRP A 352 17.36 6.47 18.10
N MET A 353 17.95 6.70 19.28
CA MET A 353 19.29 7.27 19.41
C MET A 353 20.16 6.44 20.35
N GLY A 354 21.45 6.34 20.02
CA GLY A 354 22.47 5.83 20.93
C GLY A 354 22.78 6.81 22.05
N ASP A 355 23.21 6.28 23.19
CA ASP A 355 23.59 7.03 24.39
C ASP A 355 25.00 7.67 24.29
N ARG A 356 25.83 7.19 23.37
CA ARG A 356 27.26 7.54 23.27
C ARG A 356 27.62 8.15 21.93
N TYR A 357 28.49 9.15 22.02
CA TYR A 357 29.27 9.63 20.90
C TYR A 357 30.53 8.78 20.75
N THR A 358 30.81 8.36 19.53
CA THR A 358 31.97 7.60 19.12
C THR A 358 32.72 8.41 18.06
N GLN A 359 34.04 8.43 18.15
CA GLN A 359 34.89 9.04 17.14
C GLN A 359 35.22 8.01 16.06
N ALA A 360 35.10 8.37 14.79
CA ALA A 360 35.57 7.55 13.69
C ALA A 360 37.12 7.61 13.64
N THR A 361 37.80 6.58 14.11
CA THR A 361 39.27 6.61 14.29
C THR A 361 40.07 5.88 13.22
N LYS A 362 39.42 5.16 12.30
CA LYS A 362 40.09 4.38 11.24
C LYS A 362 39.36 4.49 9.93
N LEU A 363 40.12 4.49 8.83
CA LEU A 363 39.61 4.44 7.46
C LEU A 363 39.11 3.03 7.12
N GLY A 364 38.26 2.96 6.09
CA GLY A 364 37.78 1.72 5.51
C GLY A 364 36.28 1.52 5.66
N GLN A 365 35.84 0.28 5.42
CA GLN A 365 34.43 -0.06 5.42
C GLN A 365 33.84 -0.07 6.83
N LEU A 366 32.69 0.57 6.98
CA LEU A 366 31.88 0.65 8.19
C LEU A 366 30.58 -0.11 7.94
N THR A 367 30.40 -1.20 8.66
CA THR A 367 29.21 -2.05 8.55
C THR A 367 28.33 -1.88 9.78
N PHE A 368 27.04 -1.71 9.54
CA PHE A 368 25.99 -1.64 10.54
C PHE A 368 25.03 -2.80 10.36
N ASP A 369 25.04 -3.73 11.30
CA ASP A 369 24.03 -4.77 11.42
C ASP A 369 22.96 -4.30 12.40
N ILE A 370 21.79 -3.97 11.86
CA ILE A 370 20.65 -3.53 12.63
C ILE A 370 19.79 -4.75 12.91
N GLN A 371 19.63 -5.11 14.17
CA GLN A 371 18.62 -6.05 14.62
C GLN A 371 17.51 -5.26 15.30
N THR A 372 16.34 -5.21 14.66
CA THR A 372 15.15 -4.65 15.29
C THR A 372 14.17 -5.75 15.61
N TRP A 373 13.47 -5.60 16.73
CA TRP A 373 12.36 -6.48 17.02
C TRP A 373 11.17 -5.80 17.67
N LEU A 374 9.98 -6.30 17.31
CA LEU A 374 8.75 -5.95 17.99
C LEU A 374 8.45 -7.06 19.01
N PRO A 375 8.44 -6.77 20.33
CA PRO A 375 8.03 -7.72 21.34
C PRO A 375 6.50 -7.87 21.32
N ILE A 376 5.96 -8.57 20.32
CA ILE A 376 4.53 -8.90 20.30
C ILE A 376 4.33 -9.97 21.37
N ARG A 377 3.72 -9.57 22.49
CA ARG A 377 3.51 -10.44 23.67
C ARG A 377 2.70 -11.71 23.37
N GLU A 378 2.21 -11.94 22.15
CA GLU A 378 1.53 -13.18 21.75
C GLU A 378 2.47 -14.36 21.48
N GLY A 379 3.78 -14.20 21.67
CA GLY A 379 4.76 -15.28 21.54
C GLY A 379 5.69 -15.13 20.34
N HIS A 380 5.50 -14.10 19.52
CA HIS A 380 6.28 -13.86 18.30
C HIS A 380 7.10 -12.59 18.43
N GLN A 381 8.42 -12.73 18.29
CA GLN A 381 9.32 -11.63 18.07
C GLN A 381 9.44 -11.44 16.56
N VAL A 382 8.97 -10.32 16.01
CA VAL A 382 9.24 -9.99 14.61
C VAL A 382 10.66 -9.44 14.58
N ASP A 383 11.63 -10.25 14.18
CA ASP A 383 13.02 -9.84 14.01
C ASP A 383 13.24 -9.37 12.57
N VAL A 384 13.79 -8.17 12.40
CA VAL A 384 14.28 -7.71 11.10
C VAL A 384 15.76 -7.39 11.24
N THR A 385 16.56 -8.05 10.42
CA THR A 385 17.98 -7.73 10.27
C THR A 385 18.18 -6.90 9.02
N LYS A 386 18.76 -5.72 9.17
CA LYS A 386 19.17 -4.86 8.05
C LYS A 386 20.66 -4.60 8.14
N ASN A 387 21.39 -4.93 7.08
CA ASN A 387 22.80 -4.60 6.94
C ASN A 387 22.91 -3.30 6.14
N ILE A 388 23.66 -2.33 6.66
CA ILE A 388 24.03 -1.10 5.96
C ILE A 388 25.55 -1.03 5.93
N GLN A 389 26.12 -0.95 4.73
CA GLN A 389 27.54 -0.71 4.53
C GLN A 389 27.76 0.73 4.12
N THR A 390 28.76 1.34 4.72
CA THR A 390 29.26 2.68 4.38
C THR A 390 30.77 2.71 4.61
N SER A 391 31.40 3.87 4.59
CA SER A 391 32.83 3.99 4.86
C SER A 391 33.16 5.13 5.82
N VAL A 392 34.33 5.01 6.45
CA VAL A 392 35.02 6.13 7.08
C VAL A 392 36.01 6.68 6.05
N SER A 393 35.72 7.88 5.56
CA SER A 393 36.47 8.57 4.51
C SER A 393 37.52 9.52 5.07
N LEU A 394 38.50 9.88 4.23
CA LEU A 394 39.41 10.98 4.51
C LEU A 394 38.63 12.31 4.60
N PRO A 395 39.04 13.25 5.46
CA PRO A 395 38.45 14.59 5.55
C PRO A 395 38.94 15.47 4.39
N VAL A 396 38.56 15.11 3.17
CA VAL A 396 38.91 15.82 1.93
C VAL A 396 37.62 16.37 1.33
N ASP A 397 37.64 17.66 0.99
CA ASP A 397 36.57 18.29 0.25
C ASP A 397 36.74 17.93 -1.24
N ILE A 398 35.75 17.24 -1.78
CA ILE A 398 35.69 16.92 -3.20
C ILE A 398 34.56 17.74 -3.80
N SER A 399 34.89 18.51 -4.84
CA SER A 399 33.92 19.32 -5.60
C SER A 399 33.98 18.94 -7.07
N CYS A 400 32.85 19.06 -7.76
CA CYS A 400 32.74 18.78 -9.18
C CYS A 400 32.01 19.95 -9.84
N ASP A 401 32.78 20.80 -10.52
CA ASP A 401 32.26 21.93 -11.26
C ASP A 401 32.01 21.51 -12.70
N VAL A 402 30.79 21.72 -13.20
CA VAL A 402 30.46 21.50 -14.60
C VAL A 402 30.22 22.86 -15.25
N THR A 403 30.90 23.13 -16.35
CA THR A 403 30.75 24.38 -17.11
C THR A 403 30.16 24.10 -18.49
N ALA A 404 29.06 24.78 -18.82
CA ALA A 404 28.60 24.88 -20.21
C ALA A 404 29.59 25.72 -21.03
N SER A 405 29.53 25.65 -22.36
CA SER A 405 30.47 26.22 -23.34
C SER A 405 30.71 27.75 -23.30
N ALA A 406 30.33 28.46 -22.23
CA ALA A 406 30.60 29.87 -21.97
C ALA A 406 30.59 30.27 -20.46
N GLU A 407 31.41 29.62 -19.63
CA GLU A 407 31.74 30.02 -18.22
C GLU A 407 30.64 29.91 -17.14
N GLU A 408 29.41 29.50 -17.48
CA GLU A 408 28.36 29.30 -16.47
C GLU A 408 28.51 27.94 -15.76
N ILE A 409 28.60 27.99 -14.42
CA ILE A 409 28.69 26.79 -13.56
C ILE A 409 27.28 26.19 -13.40
N ILE A 410 27.14 24.95 -13.83
CA ILE A 410 25.94 24.13 -13.63
C ILE A 410 26.02 23.54 -12.22
N PRO A 411 25.05 23.80 -11.33
CA PRO A 411 25.06 23.22 -10.00
C PRO A 411 24.79 21.71 -10.07
N VAL A 412 25.29 20.95 -9.07
CA VAL A 412 25.00 19.52 -8.92
C VAL A 412 23.48 19.27 -8.97
N GLY A 413 23.06 18.28 -9.76
CA GLY A 413 21.65 18.01 -10.05
C GLY A 413 21.06 18.85 -11.20
N GLY A 414 21.81 19.81 -11.73
CA GLY A 414 21.47 20.58 -12.92
C GLY A 414 21.55 19.75 -14.21
N ILE A 415 21.10 20.35 -15.31
CA ILE A 415 21.06 19.69 -16.63
C ILE A 415 22.41 19.92 -17.32
N ILE A 416 23.03 18.85 -17.81
CA ILE A 416 24.25 18.91 -18.63
C ILE A 416 23.91 18.69 -20.11
N GLU A 417 24.68 19.33 -20.97
CA GLU A 417 24.55 19.23 -22.42
C GLU A 417 25.85 18.70 -23.04
N PRO A 418 25.78 18.11 -24.24
CA PRO A 418 26.98 17.70 -24.96
C PRO A 418 27.94 18.88 -25.17
N GLY A 419 29.24 18.63 -24.98
CA GLY A 419 30.29 19.65 -24.97
C GLY A 419 30.54 20.32 -23.62
N ALA A 420 29.77 20.01 -22.57
CA ALA A 420 30.05 20.48 -21.21
C ALA A 420 31.43 19.98 -20.72
N ALA A 421 32.19 20.87 -20.11
CA ALA A 421 33.47 20.54 -19.48
C ALA A 421 33.28 20.34 -17.99
N VAL A 422 33.76 19.21 -17.48
CA VAL A 422 33.66 18.80 -16.08
C VAL A 422 35.05 18.86 -15.45
N LYS A 423 35.13 19.55 -14.32
CA LYS A 423 36.35 19.67 -13.52
C LYS A 423 36.06 19.19 -12.11
N SER A 424 36.64 18.06 -11.74
CA SER A 424 36.60 17.56 -10.36
C SER A 424 37.87 18.02 -9.63
N VAL A 425 37.71 18.70 -8.51
CA VAL A 425 38.82 19.20 -7.68
C VAL A 425 38.76 18.54 -6.31
N LEU A 426 39.85 17.88 -5.96
CA LEU A 426 40.11 17.41 -4.60
C LEU A 426 40.87 18.52 -3.88
N HIS A 427 40.33 18.99 -2.77
CA HIS A 427 40.95 19.96 -1.89
C HIS A 427 40.90 19.45 -0.45
N GLY A 428 42.02 19.50 0.26
CA GLY A 428 42.01 19.08 1.65
C GLY A 428 43.14 19.68 2.46
N ARG A 429 42.92 19.75 3.76
CA ARG A 429 43.97 19.93 4.76
C ARG A 429 43.74 18.88 5.83
N PHE A 430 44.74 18.05 6.07
CA PHE A 430 44.71 17.15 7.21
C PHE A 430 44.95 17.94 8.49
N GLU A 431 44.20 17.61 9.54
CA GLU A 431 44.61 17.96 10.91
C GLU A 431 45.87 17.15 11.28
N ASP A 432 46.65 17.64 12.25
CA ASP A 432 47.86 16.95 12.71
C ASP A 432 47.53 15.50 13.14
N GLY A 433 48.20 14.52 12.53
CA GLY A 433 48.13 13.10 12.92
C GLY A 433 47.39 12.15 11.97
N ILE A 434 46.87 12.62 10.83
CA ILE A 434 46.34 11.75 9.77
C ILE A 434 47.48 11.36 8.82
N GLU A 435 47.92 10.10 8.87
CA GLU A 435 48.88 9.52 7.92
C GLU A 435 48.11 8.82 6.79
N VAL A 436 48.53 9.06 5.54
CA VAL A 436 48.00 8.39 4.35
C VAL A 436 49.00 7.32 3.93
N GLU A 437 48.51 6.13 3.60
CA GLU A 437 49.37 5.00 3.23
C GLU A 437 50.16 5.28 1.94
N GLU A 438 51.35 4.71 1.85
CA GLU A 438 52.16 4.80 0.63
C GLU A 438 51.48 3.99 -0.49
N GLY A 439 51.18 4.65 -1.61
CA GLY A 439 50.48 4.04 -2.73
C GLY A 439 48.96 4.22 -2.73
N THR A 440 48.41 5.09 -1.87
CA THR A 440 47.01 5.53 -2.00
C THR A 440 46.76 6.18 -3.35
N MET A 441 45.72 5.73 -4.04
CA MET A 441 45.31 6.20 -5.36
C MET A 441 44.02 7.01 -5.29
N ALA A 442 43.87 7.98 -6.17
CA ALA A 442 42.60 8.63 -6.47
C ALA A 442 42.17 8.29 -7.89
N THR A 443 40.90 7.92 -8.07
CA THR A 443 40.31 7.62 -9.37
C THR A 443 39.12 8.53 -9.62
N PHE A 444 38.89 8.84 -10.89
CA PHE A 444 37.73 9.60 -11.35
C PHE A 444 37.06 8.83 -12.48
N ALA A 445 35.78 8.54 -12.31
CA ALA A 445 34.99 7.78 -13.26
C ALA A 445 33.69 8.50 -13.62
N VAL A 446 33.27 8.39 -14.87
CA VAL A 446 32.01 8.96 -15.37
C VAL A 446 31.16 7.84 -15.92
N TYR A 447 29.90 7.76 -15.50
CA TYR A 447 28.93 6.75 -15.92
C TYR A 447 27.69 7.38 -16.52
N ASP A 448 27.11 6.74 -17.52
CA ASP A 448 25.78 7.11 -18.02
C ASP A 448 24.65 6.63 -17.09
N SER A 449 23.40 6.89 -17.48
CA SER A 449 22.22 6.52 -16.69
C SER A 449 21.95 5.01 -16.63
N SER A 450 22.66 4.21 -17.43
CA SER A 450 22.64 2.74 -17.37
C SER A 450 23.71 2.14 -16.45
N GLU A 451 24.65 2.95 -15.95
CA GLU A 451 25.90 2.54 -15.29
C GLU A 451 26.99 2.05 -16.26
N ALA A 452 26.89 2.37 -17.55
CA ALA A 452 27.99 2.15 -18.48
C ALA A 452 29.11 3.16 -18.22
N LEU A 453 30.38 2.70 -18.18
CA LEU A 453 31.53 3.57 -17.94
C LEU A 453 31.87 4.36 -19.22
N LEU A 454 31.81 5.69 -19.14
CA LEU A 454 32.12 6.63 -20.22
C LEU A 454 33.56 7.16 -20.14
N PHE A 455 34.09 7.34 -18.93
CA PHE A 455 35.43 7.88 -18.72
C PHE A 455 36.03 7.37 -17.42
N TYR A 456 37.36 7.24 -17.39
CA TYR A 456 38.13 6.80 -16.24
C TYR A 456 39.53 7.43 -16.30
N ASP A 457 39.97 7.96 -15.16
CA ASP A 457 41.33 8.45 -14.95
C ASP A 457 41.80 8.09 -13.53
N SER A 458 43.10 7.94 -13.33
CA SER A 458 43.69 7.62 -12.03
C SER A 458 45.06 8.25 -11.81
N ALA A 459 45.32 8.61 -10.55
CA ALA A 459 46.57 9.23 -10.14
C ALA A 459 46.92 8.87 -8.69
N ASP A 460 48.21 8.97 -8.35
CA ASP A 460 48.64 8.96 -6.94
C ASP A 460 47.92 10.07 -6.17
N PHE A 461 47.37 9.74 -5.00
CA PHE A 461 46.58 10.68 -4.22
C PHE A 461 47.41 11.89 -3.77
N LYS A 462 46.86 13.08 -4.00
CA LYS A 462 47.40 14.38 -3.54
C LYS A 462 46.25 15.24 -3.03
N LEU A 463 46.50 15.99 -1.97
CA LEU A 463 45.52 16.89 -1.34
C LEU A 463 44.92 17.92 -2.29
N ASP A 464 45.72 18.37 -3.26
CA ASP A 464 45.30 19.23 -4.35
C ASP A 464 45.51 18.50 -5.68
N HIS A 465 44.42 17.97 -6.23
CA HIS A 465 44.43 17.30 -7.54
C HIS A 465 43.20 17.70 -8.35
N THR A 466 43.30 17.63 -9.67
CA THR A 466 42.21 18.00 -10.57
C THR A 466 42.07 16.98 -11.69
N PHE A 467 40.89 16.39 -11.80
CA PHE A 467 40.47 15.58 -12.93
C PHE A 467 39.63 16.39 -13.90
N GLN A 468 39.75 16.11 -15.19
CA GLN A 468 39.01 16.81 -16.24
C GLN A 468 38.40 15.81 -17.23
N TRP A 469 37.15 16.06 -17.59
CA TRP A 469 36.47 15.34 -18.66
C TRP A 469 35.61 16.31 -19.47
N ILE A 470 35.47 16.05 -20.77
CA ILE A 470 34.61 16.83 -21.66
C ILE A 470 33.60 15.85 -22.24
N PHE A 471 32.32 16.18 -22.12
CA PHE A 471 31.25 15.35 -22.67
C PHE A 471 31.29 15.40 -24.20
N ASP A 472 31.72 14.32 -24.85
CA ASP A 472 31.84 14.24 -26.30
C ASP A 472 30.44 14.25 -26.97
N PRO A 473 30.12 15.26 -27.81
CA PRO A 473 28.85 15.30 -28.52
C PRO A 473 28.64 14.19 -29.54
N LYS A 474 29.67 13.40 -29.88
CA LYS A 474 29.58 12.28 -30.80
C LYS A 474 29.27 10.94 -30.12
N ASN A 475 29.23 10.88 -28.80
CA ASN A 475 28.94 9.65 -28.08
C ASN A 475 27.53 9.71 -27.46
N PRO A 476 26.50 9.17 -28.13
CA PRO A 476 25.14 9.22 -27.63
C PRO A 476 24.99 8.36 -26.37
N ILE A 477 24.49 8.96 -25.29
CA ILE A 477 24.15 8.25 -24.05
C ILE A 477 22.63 8.27 -23.78
N PRO A 478 22.09 7.34 -22.99
CA PRO A 478 20.67 7.32 -22.64
C PRO A 478 20.25 8.50 -21.76
N ASP A 479 18.96 8.83 -21.78
CA ASP A 479 18.37 9.84 -20.90
C ASP A 479 18.51 9.46 -19.42
N GLY A 480 18.77 10.44 -18.56
CA GLY A 480 18.84 10.26 -17.11
C GLY A 480 20.09 10.85 -16.48
N TYR A 481 20.41 10.41 -15.26
CA TYR A 481 21.56 10.95 -14.53
C TYR A 481 22.89 10.42 -15.07
N VAL A 482 23.78 11.35 -15.40
CA VAL A 482 25.21 11.08 -15.57
C VAL A 482 25.87 11.21 -14.21
N LYS A 483 26.60 10.15 -13.82
CA LYS A 483 27.21 10.02 -12.50
C LYS A 483 28.72 10.21 -12.61
N PHE A 484 29.25 11.11 -11.81
CA PHE A 484 30.67 11.38 -11.65
C PHE A 484 31.10 10.83 -10.30
N SER A 485 31.98 9.83 -10.29
CA SER A 485 32.52 9.24 -9.07
C SER A 485 33.97 9.65 -8.89
N VAL A 486 34.34 10.09 -7.68
CA VAL A 486 35.73 10.21 -7.24
C VAL A 486 35.92 9.23 -6.10
N GLU A 487 36.89 8.34 -6.24
CA GLU A 487 37.23 7.34 -5.24
C GLU A 487 38.68 7.50 -4.81
N ILE A 488 38.96 7.30 -3.52
CA ILE A 488 40.31 7.28 -2.95
C ILE A 488 40.42 6.03 -2.10
N GLY A 489 41.49 5.27 -2.30
CA GLY A 489 41.71 3.99 -1.63
C GLY A 489 43.16 3.56 -1.66
N ASP A 490 43.42 2.45 -0.99
CA ASP A 490 44.72 1.77 -0.95
C ASP A 490 44.51 0.25 -0.73
N ARG A 491 45.60 -0.53 -0.78
CA ARG A 491 45.53 -2.00 -0.61
C ARG A 491 45.18 -2.47 0.80
N GLN A 492 45.41 -1.63 1.80
CA GLN A 492 45.23 -1.97 3.20
C GLN A 492 43.79 -1.71 3.67
N HIS A 493 43.18 -0.63 3.17
CA HIS A 493 41.88 -0.12 3.62
C HIS A 493 40.78 -0.19 2.56
N ASP A 494 41.10 -0.71 1.36
CA ASP A 494 40.21 -0.71 0.20
C ASP A 494 39.77 0.73 -0.18
N ILE A 495 38.69 0.89 -0.96
CA ILE A 495 38.11 2.18 -1.29
C ILE A 495 37.44 2.79 -0.04
N HIS A 496 38.15 3.66 0.67
CA HIS A 496 37.67 4.26 1.91
C HIS A 496 36.97 5.62 1.72
N THR A 497 37.32 6.38 0.67
CA THR A 497 36.65 7.66 0.35
C THR A 497 35.98 7.56 -1.00
N ARG A 498 34.68 7.87 -1.06
CA ARG A 498 33.93 7.93 -2.31
C ARG A 498 33.00 9.14 -2.31
N LYS A 499 33.00 9.89 -3.41
CA LYS A 499 32.07 10.99 -3.63
C LYS A 499 31.45 10.88 -5.01
N GLU A 500 30.12 10.92 -5.04
CA GLU A 500 29.36 10.91 -6.28
C GLU A 500 28.66 12.24 -6.51
N PHE A 501 28.71 12.72 -7.74
CA PHE A 501 27.96 13.87 -8.21
C PHE A 501 27.06 13.40 -9.36
N ARG A 502 25.81 13.84 -9.35
CA ARG A 502 24.84 13.48 -10.38
C ARG A 502 24.39 14.72 -11.11
N TYR A 503 24.34 14.63 -12.43
CA TYR A 503 23.81 15.68 -13.30
C TYR A 503 22.83 15.06 -14.27
N LEU A 504 21.75 15.77 -14.57
CA LEU A 504 20.69 15.25 -15.44
C LEU A 504 21.09 15.48 -16.89
N TYR A 505 21.03 14.45 -17.71
CA TYR A 505 21.12 14.58 -19.16
C TYR A 505 19.75 14.27 -19.77
N HIS A 506 19.29 15.18 -20.63
CA HIS A 506 18.03 15.01 -21.34
C HIS A 506 18.28 14.54 -22.77
N ALA A 507 17.76 13.36 -23.08
CA ALA A 507 17.84 12.77 -24.41
C ALA A 507 16.45 12.35 -24.89
N ASN A 508 16.13 12.70 -26.13
CA ASN A 508 14.95 12.17 -26.79
C ASN A 508 15.25 10.75 -27.28
N MET A 509 15.03 9.76 -26.42
CA MET A 509 15.20 8.36 -26.78
C MET A 509 14.17 7.94 -27.83
N THR A 510 14.59 7.15 -28.80
CA THR A 510 13.76 6.72 -29.93
C THR A 510 14.08 5.29 -30.35
N VAL A 511 13.12 4.64 -30.99
CA VAL A 511 13.35 3.41 -31.76
C VAL A 511 13.64 3.81 -33.21
N ILE A 512 14.85 3.48 -33.69
CA ILE A 512 15.30 3.78 -35.06
C ILE A 512 14.57 2.88 -36.06
N SER A 513 14.52 1.60 -35.76
CA SER A 513 13.79 0.60 -36.55
C SER A 513 13.30 -0.51 -35.64
N HIS A 514 12.23 -1.17 -36.05
CA HIS A 514 11.71 -2.35 -35.37
C HIS A 514 11.26 -3.39 -36.40
N LYS A 515 11.24 -4.66 -35.99
CA LYS A 515 10.78 -5.77 -36.81
C LYS A 515 9.93 -6.71 -35.96
N ILE A 516 8.78 -7.10 -36.51
CA ILE A 516 7.93 -8.16 -35.98
C ILE A 516 8.03 -9.32 -36.95
N ASN A 517 8.52 -10.48 -36.51
CA ASN A 517 8.91 -11.56 -37.42
C ASN A 517 7.73 -12.18 -38.21
N SER A 518 6.50 -12.09 -37.70
CA SER A 518 5.28 -12.51 -38.39
C SER A 518 4.04 -11.93 -37.69
N THR A 519 2.88 -11.89 -38.37
CA THR A 519 1.60 -11.59 -37.72
C THR A 519 1.30 -12.67 -36.68
N PRO A 520 1.35 -12.35 -35.37
CA PRO A 520 1.22 -13.37 -34.34
C PRO A 520 -0.22 -13.89 -34.28
N LYS A 521 -0.38 -15.13 -33.80
CA LYS A 521 -1.67 -15.69 -33.38
C LYS A 521 -1.69 -15.92 -31.89
N LEU A 522 -2.89 -16.08 -31.32
CA LEU A 522 -3.04 -16.50 -29.93
C LEU A 522 -2.32 -17.82 -29.67
N GLY A 523 -1.60 -17.88 -28.55
CA GLY A 523 -0.79 -19.03 -28.14
C GLY A 523 0.55 -19.18 -28.87
N GLU A 524 0.83 -18.37 -29.90
CA GLU A 524 2.10 -18.39 -30.62
C GLU A 524 3.14 -17.44 -29.99
N LEU A 525 4.41 -17.68 -30.33
CA LEU A 525 5.54 -16.87 -29.88
C LEU A 525 5.60 -15.57 -30.68
N LEU A 526 5.45 -14.44 -29.99
CA LEU A 526 5.73 -13.11 -30.50
C LEU A 526 7.23 -12.82 -30.35
N LYS A 527 7.89 -12.59 -31.50
CA LYS A 527 9.27 -12.12 -31.57
C LYS A 527 9.32 -10.72 -32.15
N VAL A 528 9.86 -9.79 -31.38
CA VAL A 528 10.02 -8.39 -31.75
C VAL A 528 11.48 -8.02 -31.59
N SER A 529 12.07 -7.34 -32.57
CA SER A 529 13.37 -6.71 -32.40
C SER A 529 13.28 -5.22 -32.65
N MET A 530 14.12 -4.45 -31.96
CA MET A 530 14.21 -3.00 -32.14
C MET A 530 15.64 -2.51 -32.02
N VAL A 531 15.91 -1.40 -32.68
CA VAL A 531 17.20 -0.70 -32.63
C VAL A 531 17.00 0.60 -31.84
N PRO A 532 17.56 0.72 -30.63
CA PRO A 532 17.44 1.93 -29.81
C PRO A 532 18.44 3.01 -30.25
N GLY A 533 18.07 4.26 -30.02
CA GLY A 533 18.93 5.42 -30.25
C GLY A 533 18.37 6.68 -29.61
N VAL A 534 18.97 7.81 -29.94
CA VAL A 534 18.58 9.15 -29.48
C VAL A 534 18.52 10.13 -30.63
N ILE A 535 17.66 11.15 -30.48
CA ILE A 535 17.58 12.25 -31.43
C ILE A 535 18.48 13.38 -30.94
N VAL A 536 19.57 13.67 -31.66
CA VAL A 536 20.54 14.73 -31.39
C VAL A 536 20.50 15.73 -32.54
N ASP A 537 20.15 16.99 -32.28
CA ASP A 537 20.02 18.05 -33.29
C ASP A 537 19.14 17.68 -34.52
N GLY A 538 18.14 16.83 -34.30
CA GLY A 538 17.24 16.33 -35.34
C GLY A 538 17.78 15.17 -36.18
N ALA A 539 19.02 14.74 -35.95
CA ALA A 539 19.57 13.48 -36.47
C ALA A 539 19.31 12.35 -35.48
N VAL A 540 19.13 11.13 -35.99
CA VAL A 540 18.94 9.93 -35.17
C VAL A 540 20.27 9.22 -35.06
N GLU A 541 20.81 9.14 -33.85
CA GLU A 541 22.07 8.45 -33.53
C GLU A 541 21.78 7.13 -32.82
N GLN A 542 22.41 6.07 -33.30
CA GLN A 542 22.25 4.72 -32.76
C GLN A 542 23.18 4.49 -31.56
N PHE A 543 22.70 3.77 -30.54
CA PHE A 543 23.59 3.31 -29.49
C PHE A 543 24.51 2.20 -29.97
N ASN A 544 25.78 2.33 -29.63
CA ASN A 544 26.81 1.34 -29.89
C ASN A 544 27.39 0.79 -28.57
N ASP A 545 28.07 -0.34 -28.65
CA ASP A 545 28.78 -1.01 -27.55
C ASP A 545 30.29 -0.72 -27.60
N GLU A 546 30.70 0.41 -28.18
CA GLU A 546 32.10 0.80 -28.19
C GLU A 546 32.53 1.16 -26.77
N LYS A 547 33.37 0.30 -26.16
CA LYS A 547 33.97 0.59 -24.87
C LYS A 547 35.01 1.68 -25.05
N SER A 548 34.97 2.71 -24.20
CA SER A 548 36.02 3.73 -24.17
C SER A 548 37.39 3.21 -23.70
N PHE A 549 37.44 1.96 -23.20
CA PHE A 549 38.63 1.31 -22.64
C PHE A 549 38.75 -0.14 -23.11
N GLY A 550 39.95 -0.54 -23.54
CA GLY A 550 40.26 -1.90 -24.02
C GLY A 550 41.17 -2.72 -23.09
N GLU A 551 41.52 -2.20 -21.92
CA GLU A 551 42.48 -2.81 -20.97
C GLU A 551 41.83 -3.02 -19.59
N ASP A 552 42.44 -3.90 -18.78
CA ASP A 552 42.08 -4.11 -17.37
C ASP A 552 42.34 -2.82 -16.58
N LEU A 553 41.27 -2.18 -16.08
CA LEU A 553 41.38 -1.00 -15.24
C LEU A 553 41.67 -1.43 -13.80
N LYS A 554 42.33 -0.56 -13.03
CA LYS A 554 42.47 -0.74 -11.59
C LYS A 554 41.55 0.24 -10.87
N ASP A 555 40.91 -0.16 -9.80
CA ASP A 555 40.17 0.79 -8.97
C ASP A 555 41.12 1.56 -8.01
N ALA A 556 40.54 2.33 -7.10
CA ALA A 556 41.33 3.09 -6.13
C ALA A 556 42.02 2.19 -5.08
N SER A 557 41.58 0.95 -4.85
CA SER A 557 42.28 -0.02 -3.99
C SER A 557 43.37 -0.81 -4.74
N THR A 558 43.58 -0.50 -6.02
CA THR A 558 44.53 -1.11 -6.95
C THR A 558 44.15 -2.51 -7.43
N GLU A 559 42.92 -2.94 -7.18
CA GLU A 559 42.36 -4.19 -7.69
C GLU A 559 41.89 -4.02 -9.14
N GLY A 560 42.07 -5.07 -9.94
CA GLY A 560 41.67 -5.06 -11.35
C GLY A 560 40.17 -5.26 -11.51
N PHE A 561 39.51 -4.43 -12.32
CA PHE A 561 38.09 -4.59 -12.66
C PHE A 561 37.81 -4.43 -14.16
N PHE A 562 36.70 -5.02 -14.60
CA PHE A 562 36.22 -4.94 -15.97
C PHE A 562 34.99 -4.01 -16.04
N PRO A 563 35.09 -2.86 -16.71
CA PRO A 563 33.95 -1.96 -16.81
C PRO A 563 32.86 -2.54 -17.71
N SER A 564 31.61 -2.36 -17.28
CA SER A 564 30.46 -2.68 -18.10
C SER A 564 30.34 -1.70 -19.26
N GLY A 565 30.28 -2.26 -20.48
CA GLY A 565 29.94 -1.51 -21.68
C GLY A 565 28.44 -1.22 -21.75
N PRO A 566 28.01 -0.36 -22.69
CA PRO A 566 26.60 -0.08 -22.93
C PRO A 566 25.72 -1.33 -23.08
N ALA A 567 26.17 -2.38 -23.78
CA ALA A 567 25.37 -3.60 -23.97
C ALA A 567 25.20 -4.44 -22.70
N GLU A 568 26.14 -4.34 -21.75
CA GLU A 568 26.08 -5.05 -20.46
C GLU A 568 25.23 -4.28 -19.43
N ALA A 569 25.24 -2.95 -19.52
CA ALA A 569 24.63 -2.05 -18.54
C ALA A 569 23.18 -1.68 -18.89
N GLN A 570 22.89 -1.39 -20.17
CA GLN A 570 21.58 -0.93 -20.60
C GLN A 570 20.51 -2.00 -20.47
N LYS A 571 19.29 -1.59 -20.11
CA LYS A 571 18.14 -2.48 -19.97
C LYS A 571 16.94 -1.88 -20.68
N TYR A 572 16.34 -2.69 -21.55
CA TYR A 572 15.16 -2.29 -22.31
C TYR A 572 14.02 -3.26 -22.03
N GLN A 573 12.80 -2.75 -22.06
CA GLN A 573 11.59 -3.54 -21.89
C GLN A 573 10.61 -3.21 -23.01
N MET A 574 9.90 -4.24 -23.45
CA MET A 574 8.74 -4.12 -24.34
C MET A 574 7.48 -4.19 -23.48
N VAL A 575 6.59 -3.21 -23.66
CA VAL A 575 5.33 -3.09 -22.95
C VAL A 575 4.19 -3.37 -23.91
N LEU A 576 3.41 -4.42 -23.64
CA LEU A 576 2.19 -4.74 -24.37
C LEU A 576 1.02 -4.06 -23.69
N LYS A 577 0.32 -3.18 -24.41
CA LYS A 577 -0.83 -2.43 -23.89
C LYS A 577 -2.15 -2.88 -24.50
N CYS A 578 -3.12 -3.10 -23.62
CA CYS A 578 -4.52 -3.33 -23.97
C CYS A 578 -5.32 -2.05 -23.65
N GLY A 579 -5.64 -1.27 -24.68
CA GLY A 579 -6.11 0.11 -24.48
C GLY A 579 -5.03 0.96 -23.82
N ASN A 580 -5.38 1.66 -22.73
CA ASN A 580 -4.42 2.46 -21.95
C ASN A 580 -3.71 1.66 -20.84
N ALA A 581 -4.06 0.39 -20.64
CA ALA A 581 -3.55 -0.44 -19.55
C ALA A 581 -2.40 -1.36 -20.01
N ILE A 582 -1.43 -1.59 -19.14
CA ILE A 582 -0.30 -2.49 -19.38
C ILE A 582 -0.76 -3.93 -19.13
N ALA A 583 -0.82 -4.74 -20.19
CA ALA A 583 -1.17 -6.16 -20.12
C ALA A 583 0.05 -7.02 -19.76
N LYS A 584 1.22 -6.71 -20.35
CA LYS A 584 2.44 -7.49 -20.15
C LYS A 584 3.67 -6.60 -20.31
N THR A 585 4.73 -6.89 -19.57
CA THR A 585 6.06 -6.30 -19.74
C THR A 585 7.05 -7.43 -19.99
N VAL A 586 7.93 -7.25 -20.96
CA VAL A 586 8.90 -8.26 -21.41
C VAL A 586 10.28 -7.62 -21.39
N ASP A 587 11.21 -8.22 -20.66
CA ASP A 587 12.61 -7.79 -20.67
C ASP A 587 13.26 -8.13 -22.01
N GLY A 588 14.02 -7.20 -22.56
CA GLY A 588 14.74 -7.37 -23.81
C GLY A 588 16.12 -7.99 -23.60
N GLU A 589 16.51 -8.83 -24.54
CA GLU A 589 17.88 -9.35 -24.66
C GLU A 589 18.66 -8.45 -25.63
N ILE A 590 19.79 -7.89 -25.17
CA ILE A 590 20.66 -7.08 -26.03
C ILE A 590 21.54 -7.98 -26.89
N LYS A 591 21.61 -7.66 -28.18
CA LYS A 591 22.52 -8.24 -29.17
C LYS A 591 23.40 -7.14 -29.75
N VAL A 592 24.69 -7.44 -29.93
CA VAL A 592 25.66 -6.54 -30.55
C VAL A 592 26.02 -7.07 -31.94
N VAL A 593 25.81 -6.26 -32.97
CA VAL A 593 26.15 -6.59 -34.37
C VAL A 593 27.00 -5.45 -34.92
N GLU A 594 28.26 -5.70 -35.25
CA GLU A 594 29.19 -4.65 -35.75
C GLU A 594 29.22 -3.40 -34.82
N HIS A 595 29.38 -3.64 -33.51
CA HIS A 595 29.30 -2.64 -32.42
C HIS A 595 27.94 -1.98 -32.21
N ASN A 596 26.93 -2.25 -33.03
CA ASN A 596 25.61 -1.64 -32.90
C ASN A 596 24.70 -2.45 -31.97
N ILE A 597 23.99 -1.75 -31.08
CA ILE A 597 23.03 -2.37 -30.16
C ILE A 597 21.72 -2.63 -30.89
N THR A 598 21.23 -3.86 -30.77
CA THR A 598 19.88 -4.30 -31.13
C THR A 598 19.27 -5.00 -29.93
N VAL A 599 17.97 -4.89 -29.72
CA VAL A 599 17.27 -5.55 -28.62
C VAL A 599 16.23 -6.51 -29.17
N GLU A 600 16.24 -7.74 -28.69
CA GLU A 600 15.27 -8.78 -29.04
C GLU A 600 14.35 -9.06 -27.85
N PHE A 601 13.05 -9.21 -28.13
CA PHE A 601 12.03 -9.52 -27.15
C PHE A 601 11.28 -10.77 -27.60
N GLU A 602 11.11 -11.72 -26.69
CA GLU A 602 10.36 -12.94 -26.93
C GLU A 602 9.29 -13.15 -25.85
N THR A 603 8.04 -13.34 -26.28
CA THR A 603 6.95 -13.65 -25.36
C THR A 603 5.84 -14.43 -26.06
N THR A 604 5.09 -15.24 -25.33
CA THR A 604 3.89 -15.88 -25.87
C THR A 604 2.73 -14.89 -25.83
N VAL A 605 1.93 -14.86 -26.91
CA VAL A 605 0.65 -14.13 -26.93
C VAL A 605 -0.37 -14.96 -26.15
N ASP A 606 -0.61 -14.58 -24.90
CA ASP A 606 -1.53 -15.30 -24.00
C ASP A 606 -2.95 -15.40 -24.57
N GLU A 607 -3.63 -16.52 -24.31
CA GLU A 607 -4.92 -16.86 -24.89
C GLU A 607 -6.08 -16.27 -24.08
N ASN A 608 -6.11 -14.95 -23.97
CA ASN A 608 -7.12 -14.18 -23.25
C ASN A 608 -7.76 -13.11 -24.15
N ILE A 609 -8.85 -12.50 -23.67
CA ILE A 609 -9.56 -11.45 -24.42
C ILE A 609 -8.66 -10.23 -24.65
N ASP A 610 -7.77 -9.91 -23.70
CA ASP A 610 -6.88 -8.74 -23.73
C ASP A 610 -6.03 -8.69 -25.00
N LEU A 611 -5.42 -9.82 -25.34
CA LEU A 611 -4.54 -9.93 -26.49
C LEU A 611 -5.32 -10.33 -27.75
N ALA A 612 -6.39 -11.13 -27.62
CA ALA A 612 -7.27 -11.52 -28.73
C ALA A 612 -7.85 -10.33 -29.49
N THR A 613 -8.10 -9.22 -28.78
CA THR A 613 -8.64 -7.98 -29.36
C THR A 613 -7.56 -7.07 -29.97
N GLY A 614 -6.32 -7.54 -30.11
CA GLY A 614 -5.16 -6.76 -30.54
C GLY A 614 -4.54 -5.94 -29.39
N PHE A 615 -3.31 -5.46 -29.57
CA PHE A 615 -2.59 -4.70 -28.54
C PHE A 615 -1.58 -3.73 -29.16
N ASN A 616 -1.17 -2.73 -28.39
CA ASN A 616 -0.10 -1.81 -28.79
C ASN A 616 1.22 -2.24 -28.17
N ILE A 617 2.31 -2.02 -28.90
CA ILE A 617 3.68 -2.21 -28.39
C ILE A 617 4.30 -0.85 -28.13
N GLU A 618 4.82 -0.67 -26.92
CA GLU A 618 5.72 0.41 -26.56
C GLU A 618 7.04 -0.15 -26.07
N PHE A 619 8.11 0.65 -26.16
CA PHE A 619 9.40 0.29 -25.61
C PHE A 619 9.82 1.31 -24.57
N VAL A 620 10.43 0.82 -23.50
CA VAL A 620 10.96 1.65 -22.43
C VAL A 620 12.40 1.25 -22.14
N PHE A 621 13.22 2.24 -21.83
CA PHE A 621 14.54 2.06 -21.25
C PHE A 621 14.43 2.14 -19.74
N LYS A 622 15.08 1.24 -19.02
CA LYS A 622 15.11 1.23 -17.57
C LYS A 622 16.50 1.66 -17.12
N ASN A 623 16.57 2.84 -16.52
CA ASN A 623 17.83 3.35 -15.99
C ASN A 623 18.23 2.63 -14.69
N SER A 624 19.45 2.88 -14.21
CA SER A 624 20.00 2.23 -13.00
C SER A 624 19.25 2.58 -11.71
N GLU A 625 18.59 3.75 -11.68
CA GLU A 625 17.77 4.21 -10.57
C GLU A 625 16.35 3.60 -10.57
N GLY A 626 16.01 2.82 -11.59
CA GLY A 626 14.72 2.15 -11.73
C GLY A 626 13.62 3.01 -12.36
N PHE A 627 13.94 4.19 -12.87
CA PHE A 627 13.02 4.98 -13.69
C PHE A 627 12.93 4.41 -15.10
N THR A 628 11.73 4.48 -15.67
CA THR A 628 11.44 4.06 -17.03
C THR A 628 11.35 5.28 -17.95
N VAL A 629 12.19 5.32 -18.98
CA VAL A 629 12.17 6.35 -20.02
C VAL A 629 11.47 5.76 -21.26
N PRO A 630 10.35 6.34 -21.74
CA PRO A 630 9.70 5.86 -22.95
C PRO A 630 10.55 6.16 -24.18
N LEU A 631 10.68 5.18 -25.08
CA LEU A 631 11.29 5.41 -26.38
C LEU A 631 10.22 5.87 -27.36
N SER A 632 10.48 7.00 -28.02
CA SER A 632 9.61 7.51 -29.08
C SER A 632 9.58 6.55 -30.27
N LEU A 633 8.41 6.44 -30.89
CA LEU A 633 8.21 5.66 -32.11
C LEU A 633 7.88 6.62 -33.26
N GLN A 634 8.39 6.34 -34.46
CA GLN A 634 8.00 7.09 -35.66
C GLN A 634 6.50 6.91 -35.96
N GLU A 635 6.00 5.68 -35.78
CA GLU A 635 4.60 5.33 -35.92
C GLU A 635 4.18 4.37 -34.78
N PRO A 636 2.95 4.49 -34.25
CA PRO A 636 2.45 3.55 -33.24
C PRO A 636 2.45 2.10 -33.76
N ILE A 637 2.94 1.17 -32.94
CA ILE A 637 2.95 -0.25 -33.28
C ILE A 637 1.67 -0.90 -32.76
N ALA A 638 0.65 -0.95 -33.61
CA ALA A 638 -0.59 -1.67 -33.33
C ALA A 638 -0.51 -3.09 -33.90
N VAL A 639 -0.52 -4.09 -33.02
CA VAL A 639 -0.58 -5.50 -33.41
C VAL A 639 -2.04 -5.93 -33.45
N THR A 640 -2.54 -6.14 -34.66
CA THR A 640 -3.85 -6.76 -34.87
C THR A 640 -3.67 -8.26 -35.03
N LEU A 641 -4.32 -9.04 -34.18
CA LEU A 641 -4.39 -10.49 -34.36
C LEU A 641 -5.44 -10.82 -35.42
N ASN A 642 -5.23 -11.89 -36.19
CA ASN A 642 -6.27 -12.45 -37.07
C ASN A 642 -7.31 -13.27 -36.29
N SER A 643 -7.63 -12.82 -35.07
CA SER A 643 -8.53 -13.49 -34.14
C SER A 643 -9.90 -12.85 -34.23
N GLU A 644 -10.91 -13.65 -34.58
CA GLU A 644 -12.31 -13.18 -34.60
C GLU A 644 -12.97 -13.64 -33.30
N ILE A 645 -13.45 -12.70 -32.49
CA ILE A 645 -14.03 -13.01 -31.19
C ILE A 645 -15.56 -13.10 -31.32
N ILE A 646 -16.11 -14.23 -30.89
CA ILE A 646 -17.54 -14.50 -30.93
C ILE A 646 -18.05 -14.89 -29.53
N ALA A 647 -19.35 -14.69 -29.32
CA ALA A 647 -20.05 -15.30 -28.21
C ALA A 647 -20.63 -16.65 -28.62
N GLU A 648 -20.65 -17.60 -27.70
CA GLU A 648 -21.40 -18.85 -27.79
C GLU A 648 -22.23 -19.08 -26.53
N GLN A 649 -23.14 -20.05 -26.59
CA GLN A 649 -23.98 -20.48 -25.46
C GLN A 649 -24.79 -19.33 -24.84
N VAL A 650 -25.17 -18.35 -25.66
CA VAL A 650 -25.88 -17.15 -25.22
C VAL A 650 -27.27 -17.53 -24.70
N LYS A 651 -27.55 -17.22 -23.44
CA LYS A 651 -28.84 -17.44 -22.78
C LYS A 651 -29.29 -16.18 -22.06
N GLY A 652 -30.60 -16.06 -21.83
CA GLY A 652 -31.19 -15.03 -20.99
C GLY A 652 -31.40 -13.66 -21.65
N LEU A 653 -30.68 -13.35 -22.74
CA LEU A 653 -30.85 -12.10 -23.49
C LEU A 653 -32.11 -12.07 -24.38
N GLU A 654 -32.68 -13.23 -24.72
CA GLU A 654 -33.83 -13.34 -25.64
C GLU A 654 -35.18 -13.27 -24.90
N LYS A 655 -35.88 -12.13 -25.00
CA LYS A 655 -37.36 -11.92 -24.96
C LYS A 655 -37.68 -10.41 -24.93
N PRO A 656 -38.74 -9.92 -25.60
CA PRO A 656 -39.28 -8.60 -25.30
C PRO A 656 -40.00 -8.65 -23.95
N GLN A 657 -39.32 -8.19 -22.89
CA GLN A 657 -39.94 -8.01 -21.58
C GLN A 657 -40.08 -6.51 -21.31
N LYS A 658 -41.33 -6.08 -21.10
CA LYS A 658 -41.59 -4.88 -20.31
C LYS A 658 -41.00 -5.14 -18.93
N LEU A 659 -40.04 -4.32 -18.53
CA LEU A 659 -39.39 -4.43 -17.24
C LEU A 659 -39.82 -3.28 -16.35
N THR A 660 -39.85 -3.53 -15.06
CA THR A 660 -40.10 -2.53 -14.03
C THR A 660 -38.88 -2.41 -13.13
N TYR A 661 -38.77 -1.29 -12.42
CA TYR A 661 -37.67 -1.08 -11.47
C TYR A 661 -37.61 -2.19 -10.41
N GLY A 662 -36.41 -2.70 -10.16
CA GLY A 662 -36.11 -3.84 -9.29
C GLY A 662 -36.06 -5.20 -10.00
N GLN A 663 -36.49 -5.29 -11.27
CA GLN A 663 -36.30 -6.49 -12.09
C GLN A 663 -34.90 -6.52 -12.70
N THR A 664 -34.47 -7.70 -13.13
CA THR A 664 -33.08 -7.94 -13.52
C THR A 664 -32.97 -8.55 -14.90
N ILE A 665 -32.10 -7.99 -15.74
CA ILE A 665 -31.65 -8.59 -17.00
C ILE A 665 -30.53 -9.57 -16.65
N LYS A 666 -30.67 -10.82 -17.07
CA LYS A 666 -29.65 -11.86 -16.91
C LYS A 666 -29.22 -12.34 -18.29
N ALA A 667 -27.93 -12.36 -18.55
CA ALA A 667 -27.39 -13.02 -19.72
C ALA A 667 -26.19 -13.88 -19.34
N GLU A 668 -26.08 -15.04 -19.98
CA GLU A 668 -24.93 -15.94 -19.87
C GLU A 668 -24.36 -16.14 -21.26
N LEU A 669 -23.04 -16.12 -21.40
CA LEU A 669 -22.34 -16.39 -22.65
C LEU A 669 -20.94 -16.99 -22.39
N VAL A 670 -20.35 -17.59 -23.40
CA VAL A 670 -18.93 -17.96 -23.41
C VAL A 670 -18.26 -17.18 -24.53
N VAL A 671 -17.18 -16.46 -24.24
CA VAL A 671 -16.41 -15.77 -25.26
C VAL A 671 -15.37 -16.71 -25.84
N LYS A 672 -15.32 -16.80 -27.18
CA LYS A 672 -14.40 -17.67 -27.90
C LYS A 672 -13.68 -16.95 -29.02
N GLU A 673 -12.51 -17.47 -29.37
CA GLU A 673 -11.90 -17.21 -30.66
C GLU A 673 -12.49 -18.17 -31.70
N LYS A 674 -13.02 -17.62 -32.79
CA LYS A 674 -13.80 -18.32 -33.81
C LYS A 674 -12.98 -19.34 -34.61
N ASN A 675 -11.74 -19.03 -34.95
CA ASN A 675 -10.92 -19.86 -35.84
C ASN A 675 -10.40 -21.12 -35.15
N VAL A 676 -10.05 -21.03 -33.87
CA VAL A 676 -9.48 -22.10 -33.05
C VAL A 676 -10.54 -22.74 -32.13
N GLY A 677 -11.68 -22.07 -31.93
CA GLY A 677 -12.79 -22.53 -31.10
C GLY A 677 -12.49 -22.53 -29.60
N LYS A 678 -11.42 -21.82 -29.20
CA LYS A 678 -10.92 -21.80 -27.82
C LYS A 678 -11.66 -20.75 -27.00
N THR A 679 -12.04 -21.13 -25.77
CA THR A 679 -12.60 -20.21 -24.78
C THR A 679 -11.56 -19.21 -24.32
N LEU A 680 -11.90 -17.93 -24.39
CA LEU A 680 -11.06 -16.82 -23.95
C LEU A 680 -11.49 -16.38 -22.56
N LEU A 681 -10.52 -16.29 -21.64
CA LEU A 681 -10.77 -15.76 -20.31
C LEU A 681 -10.66 -14.23 -20.30
N PRO A 682 -11.45 -13.52 -19.48
CA PRO A 682 -11.36 -12.08 -19.36
C PRO A 682 -10.10 -11.66 -18.62
N GLY A 683 -9.60 -10.48 -18.96
CA GLY A 683 -8.52 -9.80 -18.25
C GLY A 683 -8.81 -8.32 -18.12
N LEU A 684 -7.94 -7.47 -18.66
CA LEU A 684 -8.15 -6.03 -18.84
C LEU A 684 -9.25 -5.71 -19.86
N ALA A 685 -9.46 -6.59 -20.83
CA ALA A 685 -10.61 -6.60 -21.71
C ALA A 685 -11.60 -7.66 -21.23
N PHE A 686 -12.85 -7.26 -21.06
CA PHE A 686 -13.88 -8.12 -20.46
C PHE A 686 -15.27 -7.81 -21.02
N PRO A 687 -16.18 -8.79 -21.00
CA PRO A 687 -17.55 -8.58 -21.44
C PRO A 687 -18.31 -7.65 -20.50
N VAL A 688 -19.09 -6.73 -21.08
CA VAL A 688 -20.00 -5.85 -20.35
C VAL A 688 -21.35 -5.83 -21.04
N ILE A 689 -22.42 -5.60 -20.28
CA ILE A 689 -23.71 -5.22 -20.83
C ILE A 689 -23.84 -3.69 -20.77
N LEU A 690 -24.15 -3.09 -21.91
CA LEU A 690 -24.46 -1.67 -22.06
C LEU A 690 -25.96 -1.50 -22.19
N LEU A 691 -26.56 -0.65 -21.36
CA LEU A 691 -27.90 -0.14 -21.61
C LEU A 691 -27.79 1.18 -22.36
N LYS A 692 -28.45 1.28 -23.51
CA LYS A 692 -28.41 2.43 -24.41
C LYS A 692 -29.78 3.04 -24.63
N LYS A 693 -29.84 4.36 -24.69
CA LYS A 693 -31.02 5.14 -25.11
C LYS A 693 -30.67 5.90 -26.39
N GLY A 694 -31.11 5.38 -27.53
CA GLY A 694 -30.48 5.74 -28.81
C GLY A 694 -29.02 5.28 -28.82
N ASP A 695 -28.10 6.14 -29.22
CA ASP A 695 -26.66 5.81 -29.24
C ASP A 695 -25.95 6.06 -27.90
N ARG A 696 -26.65 6.65 -26.92
CA ARG A 696 -26.05 7.02 -25.64
C ARG A 696 -26.10 5.88 -24.64
N VAL A 697 -24.95 5.48 -24.08
CA VAL A 697 -24.86 4.57 -22.94
C VAL A 697 -25.40 5.26 -21.69
N VAL A 698 -26.40 4.66 -21.05
CA VAL A 698 -27.03 5.16 -19.82
C VAL A 698 -26.63 4.35 -18.59
N ALA A 699 -26.21 3.09 -18.78
CA ALA A 699 -25.64 2.27 -17.72
C ALA A 699 -24.75 1.17 -18.32
N GLU A 700 -23.82 0.69 -17.51
CA GLU A 700 -22.90 -0.41 -17.85
C GLU A 700 -22.78 -1.34 -16.64
N GLN A 701 -22.72 -2.65 -16.89
CA GLN A 701 -22.40 -3.64 -15.87
C GLN A 701 -21.42 -4.68 -16.43
N THR A 702 -20.36 -4.94 -15.67
CA THR A 702 -19.37 -5.97 -15.98
C THR A 702 -19.92 -7.37 -15.78
N ALA A 703 -19.62 -8.28 -16.71
CA ALA A 703 -19.88 -9.70 -16.54
C ALA A 703 -18.93 -10.32 -15.51
N THR A 704 -19.40 -11.34 -14.81
CA THR A 704 -18.59 -12.17 -13.92
C THR A 704 -18.30 -13.51 -14.60
N CYS A 705 -17.02 -13.86 -14.67
CA CYS A 705 -16.57 -15.12 -15.26
C CYS A 705 -16.37 -16.21 -14.21
N ASP A 706 -16.82 -17.43 -14.49
CA ASP A 706 -16.47 -18.61 -13.71
C ASP A 706 -15.14 -19.25 -14.16
N GLN A 707 -14.70 -20.31 -13.46
CA GLN A 707 -13.45 -21.03 -13.80
C GLN A 707 -13.50 -21.79 -15.13
N LYS A 708 -14.67 -21.91 -15.76
CA LYS A 708 -14.88 -22.60 -17.04
C LYS A 708 -15.03 -21.63 -18.21
N GLY A 709 -14.90 -20.33 -17.97
CA GLY A 709 -15.06 -19.29 -18.98
C GLY A 709 -16.52 -18.95 -19.30
N LEU A 710 -17.47 -19.34 -18.44
CA LEU A 710 -18.86 -18.90 -18.55
C LEU A 710 -18.99 -17.52 -17.92
N GLU A 711 -19.34 -16.55 -18.76
CA GLU A 711 -19.55 -15.16 -18.42
C GLU A 711 -21.02 -14.95 -18.11
N SER A 712 -21.32 -14.52 -16.89
CA SER A 712 -22.67 -14.23 -16.42
C SER A 712 -22.78 -12.75 -16.09
N VAL A 713 -23.74 -12.06 -16.70
CA VAL A 713 -24.03 -10.67 -16.39
C VAL A 713 -25.44 -10.55 -15.83
N GLU A 714 -25.53 -9.92 -14.66
CA GLU A 714 -26.78 -9.67 -13.95
C GLU A 714 -26.92 -8.15 -13.75
N PHE A 715 -27.85 -7.52 -14.49
CA PHE A 715 -28.11 -6.08 -14.40
C PHE A 715 -29.50 -5.85 -13.80
N THR A 716 -29.58 -5.36 -12.56
CA THR A 716 -30.84 -4.95 -11.94
C THR A 716 -31.23 -3.55 -12.40
N ILE A 717 -32.44 -3.40 -12.94
CA ILE A 717 -33.02 -2.11 -13.35
C ILE A 717 -33.28 -1.28 -12.10
N ASP A 718 -32.39 -0.34 -11.84
CA ASP A 718 -32.43 0.52 -10.67
C ASP A 718 -32.85 1.96 -11.05
N ALA A 719 -32.85 2.88 -10.09
CA ALA A 719 -33.30 4.24 -10.35
C ALA A 719 -32.43 5.06 -11.33
N SER A 720 -31.20 4.61 -11.61
CA SER A 720 -30.29 5.27 -12.57
C SER A 720 -30.72 5.05 -14.01
N VAL A 721 -31.50 3.99 -14.27
CA VAL A 721 -31.99 3.68 -15.62
C VAL A 721 -33.26 4.52 -15.91
N PRO A 722 -33.30 5.29 -17.00
CA PRO A 722 -34.49 6.06 -17.35
C PRO A 722 -35.61 5.15 -17.87
N SER A 723 -36.87 5.53 -17.61
CA SER A 723 -38.03 4.85 -18.17
C SER A 723 -38.12 5.02 -19.70
N GLY A 724 -38.81 4.10 -20.36
CA GLY A 724 -39.01 4.07 -21.81
C GLY A 724 -38.17 3.02 -22.53
N LYS A 725 -38.07 3.15 -23.85
CA LYS A 725 -37.36 2.18 -24.71
C LYS A 725 -35.84 2.33 -24.55
N LEU A 726 -35.17 1.20 -24.33
CA LEU A 726 -33.73 1.06 -24.22
C LEU A 726 -33.26 -0.17 -25.00
N THR A 727 -32.01 -0.14 -25.46
CA THR A 727 -31.34 -1.29 -26.08
C THR A 727 -30.27 -1.79 -25.12
N ALA A 728 -30.33 -3.06 -24.73
CA ALA A 728 -29.23 -3.74 -24.07
C ALA A 728 -28.31 -4.33 -25.13
N GLU A 729 -27.01 -4.05 -25.06
CA GLU A 729 -25.99 -4.58 -25.96
C GLU A 729 -24.86 -5.21 -25.16
N ILE A 730 -24.48 -6.45 -25.47
CA ILE A 730 -23.30 -7.08 -24.87
C ILE A 730 -22.10 -6.85 -25.79
N VAL A 731 -21.04 -6.27 -25.24
CA VAL A 731 -19.80 -5.94 -25.95
C VAL A 731 -18.59 -6.34 -25.11
N VAL A 732 -17.41 -6.37 -25.71
CA VAL A 732 -16.14 -6.42 -24.96
C VAL A 732 -15.69 -5.00 -24.68
N ARG A 733 -15.53 -4.64 -23.41
CA ARG A 733 -14.91 -3.38 -23.00
C ARG A 733 -13.40 -3.54 -23.05
N LYS A 734 -12.71 -2.61 -23.70
CA LYS A 734 -11.24 -2.54 -23.81
C LYS A 734 -10.78 -1.12 -23.51
N GLY A 735 -10.44 -0.85 -22.25
CA GLY A 735 -10.18 0.52 -21.79
C GLY A 735 -11.45 1.40 -21.91
N GLU A 736 -11.40 2.40 -22.80
CA GLU A 736 -12.53 3.28 -23.12
C GLU A 736 -13.28 2.85 -24.40
N GLU A 737 -12.75 1.87 -25.13
CA GLU A 737 -13.35 1.37 -26.37
C GLU A 737 -14.31 0.21 -26.10
N TYR A 738 -15.33 0.10 -26.94
CA TYR A 738 -16.30 -0.98 -26.94
C TYR A 738 -16.20 -1.76 -28.25
N LEU A 739 -15.80 -3.01 -28.17
CA LEU A 739 -15.67 -3.90 -29.31
C LEU A 739 -16.94 -4.75 -29.44
N PRO A 740 -17.60 -4.79 -30.62
CA PRO A 740 -18.82 -5.53 -30.80
C PRO A 740 -18.57 -7.04 -30.59
N LEU A 741 -19.52 -7.70 -29.93
CA LEU A 741 -19.51 -9.14 -29.76
C LEU A 741 -20.69 -9.75 -30.52
N GLU A 742 -20.39 -10.74 -31.36
CA GLU A 742 -21.38 -11.35 -32.24
C GLU A 742 -21.74 -12.77 -31.83
N PHE A 743 -23.00 -13.14 -32.04
CA PHE A 743 -23.53 -14.50 -31.91
C PHE A 743 -24.34 -14.81 -33.17
N ASN A 744 -24.00 -15.91 -33.87
CA ASN A 744 -24.60 -16.26 -35.17
C ASN A 744 -24.61 -15.10 -36.17
N GLU A 745 -23.47 -14.40 -36.32
CA GLU A 745 -23.29 -13.26 -37.26
C GLU A 745 -24.23 -12.07 -36.99
N LYS A 746 -24.74 -11.96 -35.76
CA LYS A 746 -25.56 -10.84 -35.30
C LYS A 746 -24.99 -10.26 -34.02
N LYS A 747 -25.09 -8.94 -33.89
CA LYS A 747 -24.78 -8.25 -32.63
C LYS A 747 -25.68 -8.77 -31.51
N LEU A 748 -25.10 -8.90 -30.32
CA LEU A 748 -25.83 -9.25 -29.11
C LEU A 748 -26.61 -8.07 -28.54
N THR A 749 -27.71 -7.73 -29.22
CA THR A 749 -28.59 -6.61 -28.84
C THR A 749 -30.02 -7.07 -28.57
N GLN A 750 -30.67 -6.51 -27.55
CA GLN A 750 -32.09 -6.71 -27.25
C GLN A 750 -32.76 -5.40 -26.82
N GLU A 751 -33.96 -5.13 -27.32
CA GLU A 751 -34.77 -3.99 -26.87
C GLU A 751 -35.60 -4.34 -25.63
N TYR A 752 -35.65 -3.40 -24.68
CA TYR A 752 -36.45 -3.44 -23.46
C TYR A 752 -37.28 -2.15 -23.33
N GLU A 753 -38.47 -2.26 -22.75
CA GLU A 753 -39.30 -1.11 -22.37
C GLU A 753 -39.37 -1.04 -20.84
N ILE A 754 -38.77 -0.01 -20.25
CA ILE A 754 -38.77 0.19 -18.80
C ILE A 754 -40.03 0.98 -18.41
N GLU A 755 -40.94 0.33 -17.70
CA GLU A 755 -42.20 0.89 -17.21
C GLU A 755 -42.14 1.24 -15.72
N GLY A 756 -42.89 2.26 -15.35
CA GLY A 756 -43.01 2.72 -13.98
C GLY A 756 -42.46 4.12 -13.74
N GLN A 757 -42.86 4.70 -12.62
CA GLN A 757 -42.39 6.01 -12.17
C GLN A 757 -41.73 5.84 -10.80
N ILE A 758 -40.49 6.32 -10.70
CA ILE A 758 -39.78 6.37 -9.43
C ILE A 758 -40.23 7.59 -8.62
N VAL A 759 -40.31 7.41 -7.31
CA VAL A 759 -40.64 8.47 -6.35
C VAL A 759 -39.46 8.62 -5.41
N PHE A 760 -39.14 9.86 -5.02
CA PHE A 760 -38.07 10.13 -4.07
C PHE A 760 -38.68 10.57 -2.75
N ASP A 761 -38.62 9.70 -1.75
CA ASP A 761 -38.88 10.11 -0.38
C ASP A 761 -37.61 10.76 0.16
N HIS A 762 -37.71 11.96 0.72
CA HIS A 762 -36.53 12.70 1.17
C HIS A 762 -36.79 13.45 2.47
N LYS A 763 -35.73 13.55 3.26
CA LYS A 763 -35.67 14.30 4.51
C LYS A 763 -34.48 15.23 4.47
N ILE A 764 -34.75 16.51 4.70
CA ILE A 764 -33.72 17.54 4.79
C ILE A 764 -33.38 17.75 6.26
N VAL A 765 -32.11 17.59 6.60
CA VAL A 765 -31.56 17.80 7.94
C VAL A 765 -30.52 18.90 7.85
N GLN A 766 -30.73 19.99 8.59
CA GLN A 766 -29.78 21.10 8.64
C GLN A 766 -28.98 21.04 9.94
N THR A 767 -27.66 21.08 9.84
CA THR A 767 -26.73 21.23 10.97
C THR A 767 -26.00 22.57 10.88
N SER A 768 -25.17 22.85 11.89
CA SER A 768 -24.31 24.05 11.91
C SER A 768 -23.33 24.11 10.73
N ASP A 769 -22.97 22.97 10.13
CA ASP A 769 -21.85 22.87 9.19
C ASP A 769 -22.25 22.27 7.83
N ALA A 770 -23.42 21.65 7.72
CA ALA A 770 -23.93 21.11 6.46
C ALA A 770 -25.47 21.10 6.39
N ILE A 771 -26.00 21.15 5.17
CA ILE A 771 -27.36 20.70 4.86
C ILE A 771 -27.24 19.29 4.29
N THR A 772 -27.91 18.35 4.94
CA THR A 772 -27.92 16.94 4.53
C THR A 772 -29.29 16.61 3.97
N ILE A 773 -29.33 16.12 2.74
CA ILE A 773 -30.55 15.57 2.13
C ILE A 773 -30.40 14.05 2.13
N ASP A 774 -31.10 13.41 3.04
CA ASP A 774 -31.26 11.95 3.05
C ASP A 774 -32.43 11.62 2.14
N TYR A 775 -32.23 10.78 1.13
CA TYR A 775 -33.30 10.35 0.24
C TYR A 775 -33.30 8.84 0.01
N THR A 776 -34.49 8.30 -0.21
CA THR A 776 -34.75 6.92 -0.57
C THR A 776 -35.54 6.92 -1.87
N THR A 777 -35.02 6.21 -2.86
CA THR A 777 -35.75 6.02 -4.12
C THR A 777 -36.72 4.86 -3.98
N MET A 778 -37.96 5.11 -4.39
CA MET A 778 -39.10 4.22 -4.18
C MET A 778 -39.74 3.89 -5.52
N PHE A 779 -40.12 2.63 -5.69
CA PHE A 779 -41.00 2.17 -6.75
C PHE A 779 -42.06 1.24 -6.16
N ASN A 780 -43.35 1.48 -6.45
CA ASN A 780 -44.47 0.74 -5.85
C ASN A 780 -44.38 0.61 -4.31
N ASN A 781 -44.04 1.71 -3.62
CA ASN A 781 -43.84 1.77 -2.17
C ASN A 781 -42.74 0.83 -1.61
N LYS A 782 -41.83 0.33 -2.46
CA LYS A 782 -40.64 -0.41 -2.06
C LYS A 782 -39.39 0.40 -2.38
N ALA A 783 -38.44 0.42 -1.45
CA ALA A 783 -37.13 1.01 -1.69
C ALA A 783 -36.43 0.22 -2.79
N ILE A 784 -35.92 0.91 -3.80
CA ILE A 784 -35.08 0.35 -4.85
C ILE A 784 -33.69 0.93 -4.73
N THR A 785 -32.69 0.17 -5.16
CA THR A 785 -31.33 0.68 -5.31
C THR A 785 -31.34 1.87 -6.28
N GLY A 786 -30.45 2.83 -6.03
CA GLY A 786 -30.29 3.98 -6.90
C GLY A 786 -28.82 4.17 -7.22
N GLY A 787 -28.43 3.91 -8.46
CA GLY A 787 -27.12 4.26 -9.03
C GLY A 787 -26.92 5.78 -9.15
N PHE A 788 -25.71 6.16 -9.56
CA PHE A 788 -25.12 7.49 -9.41
C PHE A 788 -26.01 8.66 -9.87
N PHE A 789 -26.49 9.47 -8.92
CA PHE A 789 -27.12 10.77 -9.17
C PHE A 789 -26.13 11.90 -8.88
N VAL A 790 -26.26 13.01 -9.61
CA VAL A 790 -25.50 14.24 -9.37
C VAL A 790 -26.47 15.31 -8.87
N ALA A 791 -26.17 15.86 -7.70
CA ALA A 791 -26.91 16.99 -7.16
C ALA A 791 -26.27 18.29 -7.67
N LYS A 792 -27.07 19.15 -8.29
CA LYS A 792 -26.68 20.53 -8.62
C LYS A 792 -27.38 21.47 -7.65
N VAL A 793 -26.59 22.27 -6.94
CA VAL A 793 -27.11 23.34 -6.10
C VAL A 793 -27.22 24.59 -6.96
N MET A 794 -28.44 25.04 -7.19
CA MET A 794 -28.79 26.18 -8.02
C MET A 794 -29.07 27.41 -7.17
N THR A 795 -28.52 28.55 -7.56
CA THR A 795 -28.84 29.85 -6.98
C THR A 795 -30.24 30.33 -7.42
N PRO A 796 -30.84 31.34 -6.76
CA PRO A 796 -32.15 31.88 -7.14
C PRO A 796 -32.24 32.43 -8.57
N ASP A 797 -31.12 32.86 -9.14
CA ASP A 797 -30.97 33.31 -10.54
C ASP A 797 -30.70 32.17 -11.53
N GLY A 798 -30.69 30.91 -11.07
CA GLY A 798 -30.59 29.73 -11.92
C GLY A 798 -29.17 29.33 -12.32
N GLN A 799 -28.13 29.82 -11.63
CA GLN A 799 -26.73 29.39 -11.85
C GLN A 799 -26.36 28.21 -10.95
N VAL A 800 -25.42 27.37 -11.42
CA VAL A 800 -24.90 26.24 -10.64
C VAL A 800 -23.87 26.75 -9.62
N ALA A 801 -24.22 26.74 -8.33
CA ALA A 801 -23.33 27.09 -7.23
C ALA A 801 -22.37 25.95 -6.87
N ALA A 802 -22.83 24.70 -6.97
CA ALA A 802 -22.02 23.51 -6.68
C ALA A 802 -22.57 22.28 -7.39
N ASN A 803 -21.66 21.37 -7.78
CA ASN A 803 -21.99 19.99 -8.19
C ASN A 803 -21.50 19.05 -7.09
N LEU A 804 -22.38 18.23 -6.54
CA LEU A 804 -22.05 17.31 -5.46
C LEU A 804 -22.33 15.86 -5.90
N PRO A 805 -21.35 14.95 -5.74
CA PRO A 805 -21.62 13.54 -5.90
C PRO A 805 -22.54 13.07 -4.76
N ALA A 806 -23.57 12.28 -5.08
CA ALA A 806 -24.39 11.66 -4.05
C ALA A 806 -23.64 10.46 -3.42
N ALA A 807 -23.48 10.45 -2.10
CA ALA A 807 -22.90 9.31 -1.38
C ALA A 807 -23.97 8.21 -1.19
N GLN A 808 -23.63 6.96 -1.51
CA GLN A 808 -24.59 5.86 -1.59
C GLN A 808 -24.45 4.80 -0.49
N THR A 809 -25.60 4.28 -0.06
CA THR A 809 -25.74 2.99 0.63
C THR A 809 -26.86 2.17 -0.06
N LEU A 810 -26.93 0.85 0.19
CA LEU A 810 -27.85 -0.10 -0.45
C LEU A 810 -29.35 0.29 -0.50
N SER A 811 -29.82 1.21 0.35
CA SER A 811 -31.24 1.65 0.35
C SER A 811 -31.47 3.12 0.76
N LYS A 812 -30.41 3.86 1.14
CA LYS A 812 -30.49 5.27 1.56
C LYS A 812 -29.31 6.03 0.98
N SER A 813 -29.58 7.14 0.31
CA SER A 813 -28.54 7.99 -0.26
C SER A 813 -28.51 9.33 0.46
N ARG A 814 -27.34 9.93 0.53
CA ARG A 814 -27.10 11.17 1.26
C ARG A 814 -26.37 12.17 0.39
N ILE A 815 -26.88 13.40 0.36
CA ILE A 815 -26.18 14.56 -0.19
C ILE A 815 -25.86 15.49 0.96
N SER A 816 -24.57 15.76 1.19
CA SER A 816 -24.12 16.70 2.20
C SER A 816 -23.61 17.96 1.52
N ILE A 817 -24.24 19.09 1.79
CA ILE A 817 -23.92 20.40 1.24
C ILE A 817 -23.24 21.22 2.34
N PRO A 818 -21.93 21.52 2.24
CA PRO A 818 -21.25 22.36 3.23
C PRO A 818 -21.86 23.76 3.26
N THR A 819 -22.23 24.26 4.44
CA THR A 819 -22.90 25.58 4.57
C THR A 819 -21.93 26.75 4.71
N GLN A 820 -20.62 26.48 4.80
CA GLN A 820 -19.57 27.47 5.04
C GLN A 820 -19.54 28.66 4.05
N PHE A 821 -20.05 28.47 2.83
CA PHE A 821 -20.08 29.51 1.79
C PHE A 821 -21.49 29.82 1.24
N LEU A 822 -22.54 29.23 1.80
CA LEU A 822 -23.91 29.38 1.29
C LEU A 822 -24.70 30.38 2.14
N ARG A 823 -25.50 31.24 1.50
CA ARG A 823 -26.36 32.23 2.16
C ARG A 823 -27.66 32.42 1.36
N GLY A 824 -28.82 32.23 2.00
CA GLY A 824 -30.12 32.43 1.36
C GLY A 824 -30.78 31.14 0.90
N GLU A 825 -31.72 31.25 -0.05
CA GLU A 825 -32.44 30.12 -0.62
C GLU A 825 -31.71 29.54 -1.83
N TYR A 826 -31.61 28.21 -1.89
CA TYR A 826 -31.04 27.48 -3.01
C TYR A 826 -32.04 26.41 -3.48
N THR A 827 -31.98 26.05 -4.75
CA THR A 827 -32.71 24.89 -5.27
C THR A 827 -31.72 23.77 -5.48
N VAL A 828 -31.95 22.60 -4.88
CA VAL A 828 -31.14 21.41 -5.10
C VAL A 828 -31.87 20.53 -6.09
N ASP A 829 -31.27 20.42 -7.27
CA ASP A 829 -31.76 19.62 -8.38
C ASP A 829 -30.95 18.32 -8.45
N LEU A 830 -31.66 17.19 -8.49
CA LEU A 830 -31.07 15.87 -8.67
C LEU A 830 -31.17 15.43 -10.11
N TYR A 831 -30.03 15.17 -10.74
CA TYR A 831 -29.93 14.68 -12.11
C TYR A 831 -29.44 13.24 -12.13
N ARG A 832 -29.98 12.43 -13.05
CA ARG A 832 -29.25 11.23 -13.48
C ARG A 832 -28.00 11.67 -14.24
N ILE A 833 -26.90 10.92 -14.08
CA ILE A 833 -25.68 11.22 -14.84
C ILE A 833 -25.99 11.27 -16.35
N GLY A 834 -25.57 12.36 -16.98
CA GLY A 834 -25.78 12.60 -18.41
C GLY A 834 -27.18 13.12 -18.78
N GLU A 835 -28.14 13.25 -17.87
CA GLU A 835 -29.44 13.88 -18.15
C GLU A 835 -29.42 15.40 -17.89
N THR A 836 -30.23 16.13 -18.66
CA THR A 836 -30.35 17.60 -18.59
C THR A 836 -31.60 18.07 -17.86
N THR A 837 -32.55 17.16 -17.59
CA THR A 837 -33.75 17.41 -16.80
C THR A 837 -33.59 16.83 -15.39
N PRO A 838 -33.89 17.61 -14.33
CA PRO A 838 -33.82 17.11 -12.97
C PRO A 838 -34.96 16.11 -12.72
N VAL A 839 -34.64 15.04 -12.01
CA VAL A 839 -35.60 14.03 -11.54
C VAL A 839 -36.33 14.51 -10.29
N VAL A 840 -35.64 15.28 -9.45
CA VAL A 840 -36.20 15.94 -8.25
C VAL A 840 -35.63 17.34 -8.16
N SER A 841 -36.46 18.28 -7.72
CA SER A 841 -36.06 19.64 -7.40
C SER A 841 -36.62 20.00 -6.04
N THR A 842 -35.77 20.41 -5.10
CA THR A 842 -36.18 20.79 -3.73
C THR A 842 -35.53 22.10 -3.30
N LYS A 843 -36.27 22.94 -2.56
CA LYS A 843 -35.74 24.21 -2.06
C LYS A 843 -35.16 24.05 -0.67
N VAL A 844 -33.99 24.62 -0.44
CA VAL A 844 -33.31 24.64 0.86
C VAL A 844 -32.96 26.07 1.26
N ALA A 845 -33.27 26.44 2.49
CA ALA A 845 -32.93 27.75 3.05
C ALA A 845 -31.72 27.61 3.99
N VAL A 846 -30.64 28.33 3.72
CA VAL A 846 -29.44 28.34 4.56
C VAL A 846 -29.46 29.57 5.48
N GLN A 847 -29.61 29.35 6.78
CA GLN A 847 -29.56 30.42 7.78
C GLN A 847 -28.11 30.77 8.14
N SER A 848 -27.81 32.06 8.21
CA SER A 848 -26.49 32.60 8.57
C SER A 848 -26.14 32.32 10.05
N LYS A 849 -24.94 31.77 10.32
CA LYS A 849 -24.39 31.55 11.67
C LYS A 849 -24.45 32.81 12.57
N VAL A 850 -24.35 34.00 11.98
CA VAL A 850 -24.39 35.27 12.73
C VAL A 850 -25.79 35.54 13.27
N VAL A 851 -26.84 35.22 12.51
CA VAL A 851 -28.24 35.51 12.90
C VAL A 851 -28.71 34.56 14.01
N THR A 852 -28.29 33.29 13.96
CA THR A 852 -28.59 32.30 15.01
C THR A 852 -27.86 32.62 16.32
N TRP A 853 -26.63 33.12 16.25
CA TRP A 853 -25.88 33.57 17.43
C TRP A 853 -26.50 34.84 18.06
N PHE A 854 -26.84 35.84 17.24
CA PHE A 854 -27.45 37.09 17.73
C PHE A 854 -28.86 36.90 18.35
N SER A 855 -29.65 35.95 17.84
CA SER A 855 -31.00 35.66 18.35
C SER A 855 -31.01 34.83 19.64
N GLN A 856 -29.88 34.22 20.01
CA GLN A 856 -29.71 33.43 21.24
C GLN A 856 -29.08 34.22 22.39
N LEU A 857 -28.62 35.45 22.15
CA LEU A 857 -28.05 36.28 23.21
C LEU A 857 -29.15 36.93 24.07
N PRO A 858 -29.04 36.89 25.41
CA PRO A 858 -29.88 37.67 26.30
C PRO A 858 -29.84 39.16 25.94
N ILE A 859 -30.96 39.87 26.13
CA ILE A 859 -31.06 41.30 25.82
C ILE A 859 -29.98 42.10 26.57
N GLU A 860 -29.64 41.69 27.79
CA GLU A 860 -28.58 42.29 28.59
C GLU A 860 -27.22 42.19 27.89
N THR A 861 -26.93 41.07 27.23
CA THR A 861 -25.68 40.86 26.48
C THR A 861 -25.64 41.72 25.22
N LEU A 862 -26.77 41.89 24.53
CA LEU A 862 -26.88 42.80 23.38
C LEU A 862 -26.68 44.26 23.79
N VAL A 863 -27.18 44.66 24.96
CA VAL A 863 -26.96 46.00 25.55
C VAL A 863 -25.49 46.21 25.90
N VAL A 864 -24.81 45.20 26.45
CA VAL A 864 -23.38 45.27 26.77
C VAL A 864 -22.53 45.37 25.49
N ILE A 865 -22.84 44.58 24.46
CA ILE A 865 -22.14 44.65 23.16
C ILE A 865 -22.35 46.02 22.50
N ALA A 866 -23.58 46.56 22.53
CA ALA A 866 -23.87 47.90 22.01
C ALA A 866 -23.16 49.00 22.81
N ALA A 867 -23.13 48.89 24.15
CA ALA A 867 -22.40 49.81 25.02
C ALA A 867 -20.89 49.74 24.80
N PHE A 868 -20.34 48.55 24.56
CA PHE A 868 -18.92 48.36 24.24
C PHE A 868 -18.58 48.91 22.85
N ALA A 869 -19.45 48.73 21.85
CA ALA A 869 -19.29 49.34 20.54
C ALA A 869 -19.35 50.88 20.60
N LEU A 870 -20.27 51.45 21.40
CA LEU A 870 -20.35 52.88 21.71
C LEU A 870 -19.11 53.38 22.47
N PHE A 871 -18.56 52.57 23.38
CA PHE A 871 -17.32 52.87 24.07
C PHE A 871 -16.12 52.89 23.11
N CYS A 872 -15.99 51.89 22.25
CA CYS A 872 -14.95 51.86 21.21
C CYS A 872 -15.10 53.03 20.23
N TRP A 873 -16.33 53.37 19.83
CA TRP A 873 -16.60 54.54 18.99
C TRP A 873 -16.20 55.85 19.71
N THR A 874 -16.59 56.03 20.98
CA THR A 874 -16.24 57.24 21.74
C THR A 874 -14.74 57.35 22.02
N VAL A 875 -14.04 56.23 22.20
CA VAL A 875 -12.57 56.18 22.23
C VAL A 875 -11.99 56.61 20.89
N HIS A 876 -12.51 56.08 19.77
CA HIS A 876 -12.08 56.45 18.41
C HIS A 876 -12.31 57.94 18.10
N LEU A 877 -13.46 58.49 18.49
CA LEU A 877 -13.73 59.93 18.38
C LEU A 877 -12.77 60.76 19.24
N ARG A 878 -12.46 60.32 20.47
CA ARG A 878 -11.49 61.01 21.33
C ARG A 878 -10.08 61.01 20.75
N THR A 879 -9.63 59.93 20.13
CA THR A 879 -8.33 59.91 19.42
C THR A 879 -8.34 60.84 18.21
N GLN A 880 -9.44 60.90 17.45
CA GLN A 880 -9.59 61.84 16.32
C GLN A 880 -9.59 63.31 16.77
N PHE A 881 -10.18 63.64 17.92
CA PHE A 881 -10.15 65.01 18.47
C PHE A 881 -8.81 65.40 19.12
N ARG A 882 -8.06 64.44 19.67
CA ARG A 882 -6.73 64.70 20.27
C ARG A 882 -5.65 64.96 19.22
N ILE A 883 -5.84 64.48 17.99
CA ILE A 883 -4.96 64.71 16.83
C ILE A 883 -5.20 66.09 16.19
N ARG A 884 -6.27 66.81 16.54
CA ARG A 884 -6.57 68.16 16.02
C ARG A 884 -6.15 69.33 16.93
N ASN A 885 -5.68 69.05 18.15
CA ASN A 885 -5.25 70.07 19.14
C ASN A 885 -3.81 69.86 19.64
N ILE A 886 -3.00 69.14 18.87
CA ILE A 886 -1.53 69.13 18.90
C ILE A 886 -1.10 69.52 17.49
#